data_AF-A0A2R5GIT2-F1
#
_entry.id   AF-A0A2R5GIT2-F1
#
_cell.length_a   1.000
_cell.length_b   1.000
_cell.length_c   1.000
_cell.angle_alpha   90.00
_cell.angle_beta   90.00
_cell.angle_gamma   90.00
#
_symmetry.space_group_name_H-M   'P 1'
#
loop_
_entity.id
_entity.type
_entity.pdbx_description
1 polymer ?
#
loop_
_entity_poly.entity_id
_entity_poly.type
_entity_poly.pdbx_seq_one_letter_code
_entity_poly.pdbx_strand_id
1 'polypeptide(L)'
;MACPNNCNNHGQCVSLKDAARLKDDRNFFREVTYATSWEATRIYGCMCEPGWYGYDCSKKECPRGDDPMTTGQVDEVQVIDCTCSNTCSGNFYLSFKGEVAGPISFDDSAANVQAALEATLQIHGVTVAFTGGTAVCDDDGVSTAITFTHNPGDLPQLRVAKNDLTTSGATTTIEIVHSGQTSAQGVASVTGTKEDLPCNGRGVCDSSTGQCTCYTGFSSSDRAGASGLSGDCGFGTTTSCPGSTSCSGHGTCSGASDYTCTCMDGYVGADCNTRTCPTGKAWFAEAGVSLPGFVSVTNGATSVTTTDDLRTHVKRGDTVVINGETLTVSTSTGDTFDATTLPLASAYQGSTVTYVEAAARPEIAHHVGTQCSGRGHCDSLLGTCSCMNGFTGSACQHTTCPSSCSGRGDCISNERFAEETLDNFDSTAYTYGADIGNQDTWDSDMLFGCKCDKKLQYDYGMYDSFGHDCSKLSCPTGDDPSTSGVHESQVITCSATGGTFTLTFRREVTAAIDHNAAAADIKSALEALRTIGTVSVTYDSGTEACSSGGVAMTITFLTELGDLPELVPDSSSLTGGSASATVTSTTDGTRENDECSNHGLCDRATGACSCFAGYVSSDGSGNAGDRGDCGARDALWTGS
;
A
#
# COMPACT_ATOMS: atom_id res chain seq x y z
N MET A 1 -2.35 8.44 -10.36
CA MET A 1 -1.02 8.00 -10.82
C MET A 1 -1.16 7.42 -12.22
N ALA A 2 -0.08 7.34 -13.00
CA ALA A 2 -0.06 6.59 -14.26
C ALA A 2 0.55 5.20 -14.04
N CYS A 3 0.35 4.29 -14.99
CA CYS A 3 1.07 3.03 -14.98
C CYS A 3 2.57 3.25 -15.22
N PRO A 4 3.42 2.45 -14.56
CA PRO A 4 4.85 2.44 -14.83
C PRO A 4 5.15 2.30 -16.32
N ASN A 5 5.89 3.26 -16.89
CA ASN A 5 6.36 3.24 -18.29
C ASN A 5 5.29 2.88 -19.35
N ASN A 6 4.02 3.19 -19.10
CA ASN A 6 2.88 2.72 -19.93
C ASN A 6 2.92 1.21 -20.21
N CYS A 7 3.33 0.43 -19.21
CA CYS A 7 3.48 -1.02 -19.29
C CYS A 7 4.38 -1.50 -20.44
N ASN A 8 5.34 -0.65 -20.85
CA ASN A 8 6.25 -0.85 -21.98
C ASN A 8 5.55 -1.29 -23.30
N ASN A 9 4.25 -1.03 -23.45
CA ASN A 9 3.40 -1.54 -24.54
C ASN A 9 3.31 -3.08 -24.62
N HIS A 10 3.57 -3.78 -23.52
CA HIS A 10 3.45 -5.23 -23.35
C HIS A 10 2.45 -5.58 -22.24
N GLY A 11 1.50 -4.68 -21.99
CA GLY A 11 0.51 -4.84 -20.95
C GLY A 11 -0.55 -3.76 -20.99
N GLN A 12 -1.65 -4.02 -20.31
CA GLN A 12 -2.73 -3.07 -20.13
C GLN A 12 -2.57 -2.34 -18.80
N CYS A 13 -2.72 -1.02 -18.84
CA CYS A 13 -2.77 -0.20 -17.65
C CYS A 13 -4.14 -0.32 -16.97
N VAL A 14 -4.17 -0.80 -15.73
CA VAL A 14 -5.41 -1.05 -14.98
C VAL A 14 -5.35 -0.39 -13.60
N SER A 15 -6.49 0.11 -13.13
CA SER A 15 -6.62 0.59 -11.75
C SER A 15 -6.72 -0.61 -10.79
N LEU A 16 -6.46 -0.41 -9.49
CA LEU A 16 -6.71 -1.46 -8.48
C LEU A 16 -8.17 -1.97 -8.51
N LYS A 17 -9.13 -1.07 -8.70
CA LYS A 17 -10.55 -1.40 -8.82
C LYS A 17 -10.83 -2.32 -10.00
N ASP A 18 -10.20 -2.05 -11.14
CA ASP A 18 -10.36 -2.89 -12.33
C ASP A 18 -9.61 -4.21 -12.17
N ALA A 19 -8.38 -4.17 -11.67
CA ALA A 19 -7.57 -5.34 -11.36
C ALA A 19 -8.29 -6.31 -10.42
N ALA A 20 -8.98 -5.80 -9.40
CA ALA A 20 -9.78 -6.60 -8.48
C ALA A 20 -10.94 -7.34 -9.17
N ARG A 21 -11.47 -6.81 -10.27
CA ARG A 21 -12.58 -7.43 -11.03
C ARG A 21 -12.11 -8.33 -12.16
N LEU A 22 -10.86 -8.18 -12.59
CA LEU A 22 -10.29 -8.97 -13.66
C LEU A 22 -9.82 -10.30 -13.09
N LYS A 23 -10.22 -11.39 -13.70
CA LYS A 23 -9.69 -12.73 -13.44
C LYS A 23 -9.26 -13.34 -14.77
N ASP A 24 -7.95 -13.34 -15.00
CA ASP A 24 -7.31 -13.91 -16.19
C ASP A 24 -6.51 -15.18 -15.86
N ASP A 25 -6.48 -15.64 -14.61
CA ASP A 25 -5.74 -16.82 -14.15
C ASP A 25 -4.25 -16.79 -14.54
N ARG A 26 -3.70 -15.57 -14.71
CA ARG A 26 -2.30 -15.32 -15.03
C ARG A 26 -1.72 -14.14 -14.25
N ASN A 27 -2.32 -12.96 -14.42
CA ASN A 27 -2.00 -11.77 -13.64
C ASN A 27 -2.89 -11.68 -12.38
N PHE A 28 -4.16 -12.10 -12.50
CA PHE A 28 -5.19 -12.07 -11.48
C PHE A 28 -5.98 -13.39 -11.49
N PHE A 29 -5.98 -14.11 -10.38
CA PHE A 29 -6.56 -15.45 -10.22
C PHE A 29 -7.93 -15.42 -9.52
N ARG A 30 -8.35 -14.26 -8.99
CA ARG A 30 -9.57 -14.09 -8.21
C ARG A 30 -10.33 -12.84 -8.61
N GLU A 31 -11.65 -12.89 -8.48
CA GLU A 31 -12.53 -11.73 -8.62
C GLU A 31 -12.97 -11.30 -7.21
N VAL A 32 -12.64 -10.07 -6.84
CA VAL A 32 -12.94 -9.45 -5.54
C VAL A 32 -13.55 -8.07 -5.71
N THR A 33 -14.41 -7.66 -4.76
CA THR A 33 -15.04 -6.34 -4.81
C THR A 33 -14.23 -5.32 -4.03
N TYR A 34 -13.38 -4.56 -4.73
CA TYR A 34 -12.59 -3.47 -4.18
C TYR A 34 -13.19 -2.11 -4.61
N ALA A 35 -14.27 -1.67 -3.95
CA ALA A 35 -15.14 -0.60 -4.46
C ALA A 35 -15.26 0.66 -3.59
N THR A 36 -14.94 0.59 -2.30
CA THR A 36 -15.27 1.67 -1.33
C THR A 36 -14.10 2.58 -0.99
N SER A 37 -12.86 2.17 -1.22
CA SER A 37 -11.70 3.00 -0.91
C SER A 37 -11.37 3.96 -2.06
N TRP A 38 -10.96 5.19 -1.71
CA TRP A 38 -10.67 6.23 -2.69
C TRP A 38 -9.46 5.85 -3.56
N GLU A 39 -8.48 5.11 -3.00
CA GLU A 39 -7.27 4.69 -3.71
C GLU A 39 -7.50 3.65 -4.80
N ALA A 40 -8.60 2.89 -4.72
CA ALA A 40 -8.99 1.87 -5.71
C ALA A 40 -9.03 2.43 -7.14
N THR A 41 -9.28 3.74 -7.29
CA THR A 41 -9.32 4.44 -8.59
C THR A 41 -8.13 5.38 -8.84
N ARG A 42 -7.15 5.45 -7.93
CA ARG A 42 -6.01 6.38 -8.01
C ARG A 42 -4.66 5.70 -8.15
N ILE A 43 -4.58 4.42 -7.78
CA ILE A 43 -3.44 3.55 -7.95
C ILE A 43 -3.62 2.68 -9.19
N TYR A 44 -2.54 2.58 -9.97
CA TYR A 44 -2.51 1.89 -11.25
C TYR A 44 -1.29 0.99 -11.35
N GLY A 45 -1.46 -0.15 -11.99
CA GLY A 45 -0.40 -1.10 -12.30
C GLY A 45 -0.61 -1.75 -13.66
N CYS A 46 0.36 -2.58 -14.04
CA CYS A 46 0.40 -3.19 -15.35
C CYS A 46 -0.05 -4.65 -15.29
N MET A 47 -1.07 -4.98 -16.08
CA MET A 47 -1.47 -6.35 -16.38
C MET A 47 -0.71 -6.79 -17.63
N CYS A 48 0.28 -7.66 -17.48
CA CYS A 48 1.21 -7.98 -18.56
C CYS A 48 0.64 -9.01 -19.54
N GLU A 49 0.99 -8.88 -20.81
CA GLU A 49 0.66 -9.82 -21.87
C GLU A 49 1.46 -11.13 -21.76
N PRO A 50 0.98 -12.25 -22.34
CA PRO A 50 1.71 -13.52 -22.39
C PRO A 50 3.19 -13.39 -22.74
N GLY A 51 4.06 -14.01 -21.93
CA GLY A 51 5.51 -13.96 -22.11
C GLY A 51 6.18 -12.71 -21.51
N TRP A 52 5.43 -11.78 -20.94
CA TRP A 52 5.94 -10.59 -20.25
C TRP A 52 5.51 -10.54 -18.79
N TYR A 53 6.40 -10.04 -17.94
CA TYR A 53 6.20 -9.87 -16.51
C TYR A 53 6.99 -8.69 -15.94
N GLY A 54 6.91 -8.51 -14.63
CA GLY A 54 7.53 -7.40 -13.90
C GLY A 54 6.57 -6.22 -13.74
N TYR A 55 6.94 -5.28 -12.87
CA TYR A 55 6.02 -4.20 -12.44
C TYR A 55 5.55 -3.27 -13.58
N ASP A 56 6.31 -3.22 -14.67
CA ASP A 56 6.04 -2.41 -15.86
C ASP A 56 6.02 -3.24 -17.15
N CYS A 57 5.95 -4.57 -17.06
CA CYS A 57 6.00 -5.51 -18.20
C CYS A 57 7.25 -5.40 -19.09
N SER A 58 8.38 -4.93 -18.55
CA SER A 58 9.65 -4.86 -19.28
C SER A 58 10.43 -6.18 -19.34
N LYS A 59 10.03 -7.19 -18.55
CA LYS A 59 10.77 -8.46 -18.43
C LYS A 59 10.07 -9.58 -19.18
N LYS A 60 10.86 -10.49 -19.75
CA LYS A 60 10.40 -11.65 -20.51
C LYS A 60 10.46 -12.92 -19.70
N GLU A 61 9.35 -13.63 -19.66
CA GLU A 61 9.25 -14.94 -19.04
C GLU A 61 10.14 -15.93 -19.80
N CYS A 62 10.94 -16.70 -19.07
CA CYS A 62 11.64 -17.84 -19.66
C CYS A 62 10.71 -19.06 -19.75
N PRO A 63 11.00 -20.00 -20.67
CA PRO A 63 10.35 -21.31 -20.65
C PRO A 63 10.41 -21.91 -19.26
N ARG A 64 9.27 -22.42 -18.80
CA ARG A 64 9.16 -23.13 -17.54
C ARG A 64 8.81 -24.59 -17.82
N GLY A 65 9.23 -25.47 -16.92
CA GLY A 65 8.88 -26.87 -17.04
C GLY A 65 9.40 -27.74 -15.89
N ASP A 66 9.25 -29.04 -16.10
CA ASP A 66 9.57 -30.14 -15.19
C ASP A 66 11.06 -30.41 -15.12
N ASP A 67 11.59 -30.64 -13.93
CA ASP A 67 13.02 -30.94 -13.80
C ASP A 67 13.31 -32.34 -14.38
N PRO A 68 14.20 -32.49 -15.38
CA PRO A 68 14.45 -33.80 -16.00
C PRO A 68 15.07 -34.85 -15.06
N MET A 69 15.50 -34.47 -13.85
CA MET A 69 16.08 -35.37 -12.86
C MET A 69 15.07 -35.85 -11.81
N THR A 70 13.87 -35.28 -11.75
CA THR A 70 12.81 -35.71 -10.84
C THR A 70 11.98 -36.82 -11.48
N THR A 71 11.37 -37.68 -10.65
CA THR A 71 10.66 -38.88 -11.12
C THR A 71 9.44 -39.17 -10.26
N GLY A 72 8.46 -39.87 -10.84
CA GLY A 72 7.25 -40.31 -10.13
C GLY A 72 6.14 -39.26 -10.05
N GLN A 73 6.29 -38.15 -10.77
CA GLN A 73 5.29 -37.11 -10.88
C GLN A 73 4.24 -37.43 -11.95
N VAL A 74 3.12 -36.71 -11.89
CA VAL A 74 1.98 -36.88 -12.79
C VAL A 74 1.60 -35.54 -13.42
N ASP A 75 1.06 -35.63 -14.64
CA ASP A 75 0.49 -34.49 -15.35
C ASP A 75 -0.84 -34.05 -14.73
N GLU A 76 -1.16 -32.77 -14.86
CA GLU A 76 -2.48 -32.24 -14.54
C GLU A 76 -3.53 -32.87 -15.46
N VAL A 77 -4.66 -33.26 -14.89
CA VAL A 77 -5.85 -33.72 -15.62
C VAL A 77 -7.05 -32.93 -15.16
N GLN A 78 -7.69 -32.22 -16.10
CA GLN A 78 -8.98 -31.58 -15.88
C GLN A 78 -10.03 -32.24 -16.77
N VAL A 79 -11.27 -32.33 -16.30
CA VAL A 79 -12.33 -33.06 -17.00
C VAL A 79 -13.47 -32.10 -17.34
N ILE A 80 -13.92 -32.12 -18.60
CA ILE A 80 -15.12 -31.40 -19.05
C ILE A 80 -16.29 -32.37 -18.98
N ASP A 81 -17.27 -32.10 -18.12
CA ASP A 81 -18.55 -32.77 -18.14
C ASP A 81 -19.53 -31.99 -19.00
N CYS A 82 -19.89 -32.55 -20.14
CA CYS A 82 -20.84 -31.93 -21.06
C CYS A 82 -22.06 -32.80 -21.30
N THR A 83 -23.24 -32.21 -21.12
CA THR A 83 -24.52 -32.80 -21.53
C THR A 83 -25.22 -31.82 -22.46
N CYS A 84 -25.66 -32.30 -23.62
CA CYS A 84 -26.41 -31.52 -24.58
C CYS A 84 -27.54 -32.36 -25.17
N SER A 85 -28.73 -32.28 -24.55
CA SER A 85 -29.84 -33.19 -24.89
C SER A 85 -30.62 -32.82 -26.16
N ASN A 86 -31.18 -33.83 -26.84
CA ASN A 86 -32.02 -33.77 -28.03
C ASN A 86 -31.27 -33.28 -29.29
N THR A 87 -31.85 -32.35 -30.05
CA THR A 87 -31.20 -31.79 -31.24
C THR A 87 -30.22 -30.71 -30.79
N CYS A 88 -29.01 -31.11 -30.40
CA CYS A 88 -27.93 -30.21 -30.05
C CYS A 88 -27.31 -29.56 -31.30
N SER A 89 -26.98 -28.28 -31.23
CA SER A 89 -26.16 -27.60 -32.23
C SER A 89 -25.47 -26.37 -31.65
N GLY A 90 -24.38 -25.93 -32.27
CA GLY A 90 -23.62 -24.76 -31.84
C GLY A 90 -22.25 -25.13 -31.28
N ASN A 91 -21.61 -24.16 -30.66
CA ASN A 91 -20.24 -24.29 -30.14
C ASN A 91 -20.17 -23.77 -28.70
N PHE A 92 -19.14 -24.20 -27.98
CA PHE A 92 -18.71 -23.55 -26.75
C PHE A 92 -17.24 -23.19 -26.85
N TYR A 93 -16.78 -22.35 -25.92
CA TYR A 93 -15.44 -21.81 -25.90
C TYR A 93 -14.88 -21.98 -24.50
N LEU A 94 -13.67 -22.55 -24.44
CA LEU A 94 -12.90 -22.64 -23.20
C LEU A 94 -11.86 -21.54 -23.16
N SER A 95 -11.48 -21.13 -21.96
CA SER A 95 -10.38 -20.22 -21.72
C SER A 95 -9.40 -20.81 -20.72
N PHE A 96 -8.12 -20.54 -20.95
CA PHE A 96 -7.01 -20.93 -20.10
C PHE A 96 -6.05 -19.76 -19.97
N LYS A 97 -5.75 -19.34 -18.74
CA LYS A 97 -4.86 -18.19 -18.47
C LYS A 97 -5.21 -16.93 -19.28
N GLY A 98 -6.50 -16.65 -19.40
CA GLY A 98 -7.04 -15.47 -20.09
C GLY A 98 -7.13 -15.58 -21.62
N GLU A 99 -6.58 -16.63 -22.21
CA GLU A 99 -6.67 -16.89 -23.65
C GLU A 99 -7.86 -17.80 -23.96
N VAL A 100 -8.70 -17.40 -24.92
CA VAL A 100 -9.89 -18.16 -25.35
C VAL A 100 -9.49 -19.07 -26.52
N ALA A 101 -9.74 -20.37 -26.37
CA ALA A 101 -9.53 -21.36 -27.41
C ALA A 101 -10.47 -21.16 -28.61
N GLY A 102 -10.14 -21.81 -29.74
CA GLY A 102 -11.05 -21.87 -30.89
C GLY A 102 -12.41 -22.49 -30.53
N PRO A 103 -13.44 -22.32 -31.40
CA PRO A 103 -14.75 -22.90 -31.15
C PRO A 103 -14.65 -24.43 -31.05
N ILE A 104 -15.24 -25.00 -30.00
CA ILE A 104 -15.42 -26.44 -29.84
C ILE A 104 -16.89 -26.75 -30.14
N SER A 105 -17.15 -27.52 -31.18
CA SER A 105 -18.49 -27.96 -31.53
C SER A 105 -18.95 -29.09 -30.62
N PHE A 106 -20.26 -29.18 -30.37
CA PHE A 106 -20.81 -30.20 -29.48
C PHE A 106 -20.48 -31.64 -29.92
N ASP A 107 -20.30 -31.86 -31.22
CA ASP A 107 -20.01 -33.15 -31.84
C ASP A 107 -18.52 -33.35 -32.15
N ASP A 108 -17.64 -32.47 -31.65
CA ASP A 108 -16.21 -32.56 -31.93
C ASP A 108 -15.59 -33.86 -31.40
N SER A 109 -14.73 -34.44 -32.23
CA SER A 109 -13.89 -35.58 -31.85
C SER A 109 -12.78 -35.14 -30.88
N ALA A 110 -12.19 -36.10 -30.14
CA ALA A 110 -11.09 -35.82 -29.22
C ALA A 110 -9.91 -35.11 -29.91
N ALA A 111 -9.62 -35.44 -31.18
CA ALA A 111 -8.57 -34.80 -31.95
C ALA A 111 -8.90 -33.33 -32.30
N ASN A 112 -10.17 -33.00 -32.56
CA ASN A 112 -10.59 -31.62 -32.81
C ASN A 112 -10.55 -30.80 -31.52
N VAL A 113 -11.00 -31.37 -30.39
CA VAL A 113 -10.89 -30.74 -29.07
C VAL A 113 -9.43 -30.46 -28.73
N GLN A 114 -8.53 -31.43 -28.94
CA GLN A 114 -7.09 -31.26 -28.78
C GLN A 114 -6.56 -30.12 -29.64
N ALA A 115 -6.86 -30.13 -30.94
CA ALA A 115 -6.40 -29.10 -31.86
C ALA A 115 -6.92 -27.69 -31.50
N ALA A 116 -8.16 -27.59 -30.99
CA ALA A 116 -8.73 -26.32 -30.54
C ALA A 116 -8.01 -25.74 -29.32
N LEU A 117 -7.62 -26.61 -28.36
CA LEU A 117 -6.87 -26.22 -27.17
C LEU A 117 -5.40 -25.87 -27.48
N GLU A 118 -4.72 -26.71 -28.27
CA GLU A 118 -3.31 -26.50 -28.67
C GLU A 118 -3.11 -25.35 -29.67
N ALA A 119 -4.19 -24.82 -30.25
CA ALA A 119 -4.13 -23.60 -31.05
C ALA A 119 -3.88 -22.33 -30.21
N THR A 120 -3.99 -22.42 -28.88
CA THR A 120 -3.67 -21.32 -27.96
C THR A 120 -2.16 -21.20 -27.77
N LEU A 121 -1.69 -20.01 -27.37
CA LEU A 121 -0.29 -19.81 -27.02
C LEU A 121 0.06 -20.34 -25.61
N GLN A 122 -0.94 -20.53 -24.75
CA GLN A 122 -0.75 -20.99 -23.37
C GLN A 122 -0.73 -22.52 -23.20
N ILE A 123 -1.35 -23.29 -24.11
CA ILE A 123 -1.39 -24.76 -24.05
C ILE A 123 -0.42 -25.32 -25.09
N HIS A 124 0.61 -26.02 -24.64
CA HIS A 124 1.70 -26.49 -25.51
C HIS A 124 1.52 -27.93 -25.99
N GLY A 125 0.64 -28.70 -25.33
CA GLY A 125 0.34 -30.07 -25.72
C GLY A 125 -0.58 -30.74 -24.70
N VAL A 126 -1.63 -31.40 -25.20
CA VAL A 126 -2.61 -32.14 -24.39
C VAL A 126 -2.93 -33.48 -25.02
N THR A 127 -3.43 -34.41 -24.22
CA THR A 127 -4.15 -35.59 -24.74
C THR A 127 -5.59 -35.54 -24.28
N VAL A 128 -6.51 -35.90 -25.18
CA VAL A 128 -7.96 -35.84 -24.94
C VAL A 128 -8.56 -37.24 -24.99
N ALA A 129 -9.32 -37.59 -23.97
CA ALA A 129 -10.00 -38.89 -23.88
C ALA A 129 -11.46 -38.74 -23.42
N PHE A 130 -12.37 -39.41 -24.11
CA PHE A 130 -13.80 -39.40 -23.77
C PHE A 130 -14.20 -40.63 -22.96
N THR A 131 -15.07 -40.42 -21.98
CA THR A 131 -15.78 -41.48 -21.24
C THR A 131 -17.27 -41.19 -21.28
N GLY A 132 -18.08 -42.19 -21.65
CA GLY A 132 -19.54 -42.05 -21.74
C GLY A 132 -20.06 -41.76 -23.15
N GLY A 133 -19.23 -41.32 -24.09
CA GLY A 133 -19.64 -41.00 -25.46
C GLY A 133 -18.50 -41.03 -26.50
N THR A 134 -18.81 -40.58 -27.73
CA THR A 134 -17.84 -40.52 -28.85
C THR A 134 -17.55 -39.10 -29.36
N ALA A 135 -18.26 -38.12 -28.82
CA ALA A 135 -18.08 -36.69 -29.06
C ALA A 135 -17.98 -35.97 -27.71
N VAL A 136 -17.56 -34.71 -27.72
CA VAL A 136 -17.35 -33.93 -26.48
C VAL A 136 -18.63 -33.72 -25.65
N CYS A 137 -19.81 -33.70 -26.29
CA CYS A 137 -21.11 -33.60 -25.65
C CYS A 137 -22.10 -34.61 -26.29
N ASP A 138 -22.98 -35.19 -25.48
CA ASP A 138 -24.14 -35.96 -25.98
C ASP A 138 -25.34 -35.87 -25.02
N ASP A 139 -26.40 -36.62 -25.35
CA ASP A 139 -27.67 -36.64 -24.60
C ASP A 139 -27.54 -37.22 -23.19
N ASP A 140 -26.67 -38.22 -23.01
CA ASP A 140 -26.47 -38.97 -21.76
C ASP A 140 -25.34 -38.36 -20.89
N GLY A 141 -24.59 -37.43 -21.45
CA GLY A 141 -23.45 -36.76 -20.86
C GLY A 141 -22.12 -37.47 -21.17
N VAL A 142 -21.10 -36.68 -21.47
CA VAL A 142 -19.73 -37.15 -21.69
C VAL A 142 -18.76 -36.46 -20.74
N SER A 143 -17.86 -37.24 -20.13
CA SER A 143 -16.66 -36.72 -19.48
C SER A 143 -15.49 -36.74 -20.46
N THR A 144 -14.95 -35.56 -20.74
CA THR A 144 -13.77 -35.38 -21.58
C THR A 144 -12.57 -35.06 -20.70
N ALA A 145 -11.68 -36.04 -20.48
CA ALA A 145 -10.43 -35.82 -19.78
C ALA A 145 -9.41 -35.12 -20.68
N ILE A 146 -8.86 -34.01 -20.18
CA ILE A 146 -7.78 -33.23 -20.78
C ILE A 146 -6.54 -33.43 -19.91
N THR A 147 -5.56 -34.20 -20.38
CA THR A 147 -4.27 -34.35 -19.71
C THR A 147 -3.27 -33.37 -20.31
N PHE A 148 -2.70 -32.50 -19.48
CA PHE A 148 -1.73 -31.48 -19.88
C PHE A 148 -0.32 -32.05 -19.91
N THR A 149 0.11 -32.54 -21.06
CA THR A 149 1.37 -33.28 -21.20
C THR A 149 2.61 -32.39 -21.33
N HIS A 150 2.42 -31.11 -21.69
CA HIS A 150 3.51 -30.15 -21.94
C HIS A 150 3.35 -28.84 -21.15
N ASN A 151 2.49 -28.86 -20.13
CA ASN A 151 2.24 -27.76 -19.20
C ASN A 151 2.30 -28.34 -17.78
N PRO A 152 3.50 -28.48 -17.19
CA PRO A 152 3.65 -29.10 -15.87
C PRO A 152 3.18 -28.18 -14.73
N GLY A 153 3.04 -28.74 -13.54
CA GLY A 153 2.54 -28.07 -12.34
C GLY A 153 1.05 -28.26 -12.08
N ASP A 154 0.59 -27.71 -10.96
CA ASP A 154 -0.82 -27.53 -10.63
C ASP A 154 -1.37 -26.37 -11.46
N LEU A 155 -2.12 -26.68 -12.53
CA LEU A 155 -2.56 -25.67 -13.48
C LEU A 155 -3.89 -25.02 -13.06
N PRO A 156 -4.10 -23.73 -13.40
CA PRO A 156 -5.40 -23.11 -13.23
C PRO A 156 -6.52 -23.87 -13.95
N GLN A 157 -7.72 -23.85 -13.38
CA GLN A 157 -8.90 -24.48 -13.94
C GLN A 157 -9.25 -23.87 -15.32
N LEU A 158 -9.56 -24.72 -16.31
CA LEU A 158 -10.20 -24.31 -17.56
C LEU A 158 -11.54 -23.63 -17.25
N ARG A 159 -11.87 -22.56 -17.97
CA ARG A 159 -13.14 -21.84 -17.77
C ARG A 159 -13.98 -21.84 -19.03
N VAL A 160 -15.28 -22.06 -18.88
CA VAL A 160 -16.24 -21.88 -19.98
C VAL A 160 -16.38 -20.39 -20.27
N ALA A 161 -15.69 -19.91 -21.29
CA ALA A 161 -15.67 -18.50 -21.69
C ALA A 161 -17.02 -18.09 -22.31
N LYS A 162 -17.62 -19.01 -23.08
CA LYS A 162 -18.93 -18.81 -23.71
C LYS A 162 -19.57 -20.15 -24.04
N ASN A 163 -20.88 -20.24 -23.83
CA ASN A 163 -21.69 -21.39 -24.22
C ASN A 163 -22.78 -20.94 -25.22
N ASP A 164 -22.59 -21.26 -26.50
CA ASP A 164 -23.57 -21.01 -27.58
C ASP A 164 -24.27 -22.32 -27.99
N LEU A 165 -24.24 -23.36 -27.16
CA LEU A 165 -24.98 -24.60 -27.44
C LEU A 165 -26.48 -24.35 -27.35
N THR A 166 -27.20 -24.88 -28.33
CA THR A 166 -28.65 -24.78 -28.45
C THR A 166 -29.26 -26.17 -28.51
N THR A 167 -30.41 -26.34 -27.86
CA THR A 167 -31.16 -27.60 -27.83
C THR A 167 -32.64 -27.35 -28.07
N SER A 168 -33.34 -28.35 -28.60
CA SER A 168 -34.80 -28.32 -28.73
C SER A 168 -35.46 -28.72 -27.40
N GLY A 169 -35.57 -27.77 -26.46
CA GLY A 169 -36.39 -27.91 -25.24
C GLY A 169 -35.75 -28.65 -24.06
N ALA A 170 -34.42 -28.63 -23.93
CA ALA A 170 -33.70 -29.24 -22.80
C ALA A 170 -32.58 -28.34 -22.26
N THR A 171 -31.89 -28.81 -21.21
CA THR A 171 -30.76 -28.14 -20.55
C THR A 171 -29.44 -28.51 -21.21
N THR A 172 -28.55 -27.53 -21.39
CA THR A 172 -27.13 -27.77 -21.70
C THR A 172 -26.30 -27.50 -20.45
N THR A 173 -25.38 -28.39 -20.14
CA THR A 173 -24.46 -28.22 -19.01
C THR A 173 -23.04 -28.45 -19.50
N ILE A 174 -22.14 -27.54 -19.12
CA ILE A 174 -20.70 -27.69 -19.30
C ILE A 174 -20.08 -27.35 -17.96
N GLU A 175 -19.52 -28.36 -17.30
CA GLU A 175 -18.85 -28.23 -16.00
C GLU A 175 -17.40 -28.66 -16.14
N ILE A 176 -16.51 -27.97 -15.43
CA ILE A 176 -15.07 -28.31 -15.41
C ILE A 176 -14.75 -28.88 -14.04
N VAL A 177 -14.42 -30.16 -14.02
CA VAL A 177 -14.01 -30.93 -12.85
C VAL A 177 -12.49 -30.85 -12.73
N HIS A 178 -11.99 -30.41 -11.58
CA HIS A 178 -10.55 -30.14 -11.37
C HIS A 178 -10.12 -30.42 -9.93
N SER A 179 -8.82 -30.30 -9.65
CA SER A 179 -8.25 -30.42 -8.29
C SER A 179 -8.65 -31.70 -7.54
N GLY A 180 -8.58 -32.85 -8.20
CA GLY A 180 -8.82 -34.17 -7.60
C GLY A 180 -10.28 -34.56 -7.43
N GLN A 181 -11.21 -33.77 -7.97
CA GLN A 181 -12.63 -34.12 -8.04
C GLN A 181 -12.91 -35.21 -9.08
N THR A 182 -14.05 -35.89 -8.95
CA THR A 182 -14.50 -36.93 -9.89
C THR A 182 -15.71 -36.45 -10.68
N SER A 183 -15.68 -36.73 -11.98
CA SER A 183 -16.70 -36.36 -12.94
C SER A 183 -17.97 -37.23 -12.86
N ALA A 184 -19.03 -36.81 -13.54
CA ALA A 184 -20.31 -37.52 -13.56
C ALA A 184 -20.20 -38.95 -14.13
N GLN A 185 -19.27 -39.19 -15.06
CA GLN A 185 -18.99 -40.49 -15.68
C GLN A 185 -17.87 -41.25 -14.94
N GLY A 186 -17.46 -40.79 -13.75
CA GLY A 186 -16.50 -41.47 -12.88
C GLY A 186 -15.04 -41.25 -13.22
N VAL A 187 -14.71 -40.24 -14.02
CA VAL A 187 -13.34 -39.89 -14.39
C VAL A 187 -12.76 -38.94 -13.34
N ALA A 188 -11.64 -39.31 -12.73
CA ALA A 188 -10.97 -38.45 -11.76
C ALA A 188 -10.12 -37.39 -12.48
N SER A 189 -10.27 -36.13 -12.07
CA SER A 189 -9.26 -35.10 -12.29
C SER A 189 -8.03 -35.38 -11.43
N VAL A 190 -6.87 -34.87 -11.84
CA VAL A 190 -5.58 -35.10 -11.18
C VAL A 190 -4.87 -33.77 -11.05
N THR A 191 -4.47 -33.42 -9.82
CA THR A 191 -3.57 -32.29 -9.59
C THR A 191 -2.16 -32.65 -10.05
N GLY A 192 -1.62 -31.87 -10.98
CA GLY A 192 -0.28 -32.04 -11.51
C GLY A 192 0.79 -31.85 -10.44
N THR A 193 1.80 -32.72 -10.43
CA THR A 193 2.89 -32.70 -9.43
C THR A 193 4.27 -32.47 -10.04
N LYS A 194 4.36 -32.44 -11.37
CA LYS A 194 5.57 -32.02 -12.09
C LYS A 194 5.97 -30.62 -11.69
N GLU A 195 7.27 -30.35 -11.61
CA GLU A 195 7.71 -29.01 -11.29
C GLU A 195 7.37 -28.02 -12.42
N ASP A 196 7.10 -26.76 -12.07
CA ASP A 196 7.00 -25.66 -13.04
C ASP A 196 8.09 -24.63 -12.73
N LEU A 197 9.33 -24.95 -13.09
CA LEU A 197 10.50 -24.13 -12.78
C LEU A 197 10.99 -23.36 -14.01
N PRO A 198 11.44 -22.10 -13.87
CA PRO A 198 12.14 -21.40 -14.94
C PRO A 198 13.34 -22.22 -15.41
N CYS A 199 13.45 -22.39 -16.72
CA CYS A 199 14.49 -23.20 -17.35
C CYS A 199 14.60 -24.61 -16.76
N ASN A 200 13.46 -25.20 -16.35
CA ASN A 200 13.36 -26.51 -15.68
C ASN A 200 14.25 -26.65 -14.42
N GLY A 201 14.68 -25.53 -13.82
CA GLY A 201 15.67 -25.53 -12.73
C GLY A 201 17.11 -25.86 -13.18
N ARG A 202 17.35 -26.02 -14.49
CA ARG A 202 18.61 -26.49 -15.08
C ARG A 202 19.29 -25.47 -15.99
N GLY A 203 18.92 -24.21 -15.88
CA GLY A 203 19.57 -23.10 -16.55
C GLY A 203 19.38 -21.76 -15.84
N VAL A 204 20.04 -20.75 -16.38
CA VAL A 204 19.87 -19.35 -15.98
C VAL A 204 18.93 -18.67 -16.97
N CYS A 205 17.89 -18.02 -16.45
CA CYS A 205 16.96 -17.22 -17.24
C CYS A 205 17.50 -15.80 -17.45
N ASP A 206 17.66 -15.38 -18.70
CA ASP A 206 17.86 -13.96 -19.02
C ASP A 206 16.50 -13.26 -19.17
N SER A 207 16.10 -12.54 -18.13
CA SER A 207 14.84 -11.80 -18.07
C SER A 207 14.69 -10.69 -19.12
N SER A 208 15.75 -10.29 -19.83
CA SER A 208 15.67 -9.29 -20.91
C SER A 208 15.32 -9.93 -22.26
N THR A 209 15.72 -11.19 -22.48
CA THR A 209 15.50 -11.91 -23.73
C THR A 209 14.47 -13.03 -23.63
N GLY A 210 14.21 -13.54 -22.42
CA GLY A 210 13.37 -14.71 -22.15
C GLY A 210 14.06 -16.03 -22.48
N GLN A 211 15.40 -16.03 -22.64
CA GLN A 211 16.15 -17.20 -23.06
C GLN A 211 16.83 -17.90 -21.88
N CYS A 212 16.84 -19.24 -21.92
CA CYS A 212 17.57 -20.05 -20.96
C CYS A 212 18.98 -20.37 -21.44
N THR A 213 19.95 -20.11 -20.57
CA THR A 213 21.32 -20.64 -20.73
C THR A 213 21.46 -21.89 -19.88
N CYS A 214 21.53 -23.06 -20.52
CA CYS A 214 21.55 -24.33 -19.81
C CYS A 214 22.88 -24.59 -19.10
N TYR A 215 22.81 -25.19 -17.91
CA TYR A 215 23.98 -25.71 -17.24
C TYR A 215 24.56 -26.92 -17.98
N THR A 216 25.81 -27.25 -17.66
CA THR A 216 26.50 -28.39 -18.28
C THR A 216 25.73 -29.68 -18.05
N GLY A 217 25.54 -30.47 -19.12
CA GLY A 217 24.79 -31.73 -19.08
C GLY A 217 23.32 -31.60 -19.48
N PHE A 218 22.80 -30.36 -19.61
CA PHE A 218 21.42 -30.09 -20.00
C PHE A 218 21.33 -29.38 -21.35
N SER A 219 20.21 -29.58 -22.02
CA SER A 219 19.89 -29.03 -23.33
C SER A 219 18.38 -28.89 -23.51
N SER A 220 17.98 -28.31 -24.64
CA SER A 220 16.58 -28.06 -24.97
C SER A 220 15.75 -29.34 -25.06
N SER A 221 14.52 -29.27 -24.55
CA SER A 221 13.56 -30.37 -24.56
C SER A 221 12.37 -30.13 -25.53
N ASP A 222 11.42 -31.05 -25.56
CA ASP A 222 10.12 -30.90 -26.19
C ASP A 222 9.04 -30.36 -25.25
N ARG A 223 9.39 -30.02 -24.00
CA ARG A 223 8.51 -29.66 -22.85
C ARG A 223 7.83 -30.85 -22.16
N ALA A 224 8.07 -32.08 -22.62
CA ALA A 224 7.62 -33.32 -21.98
C ALA A 224 8.79 -34.21 -21.53
N GLY A 225 10.01 -33.66 -21.51
CA GLY A 225 11.22 -34.33 -21.02
C GLY A 225 12.01 -35.11 -22.08
N ALA A 226 11.58 -35.12 -23.35
CA ALA A 226 12.39 -35.64 -24.45
C ALA A 226 13.20 -34.52 -25.13
N SER A 227 14.19 -34.87 -25.95
CA SER A 227 14.98 -33.87 -26.67
C SER A 227 14.12 -33.11 -27.69
N GLY A 228 14.26 -31.78 -27.73
CA GLY A 228 13.47 -30.92 -28.61
C GLY A 228 14.03 -29.51 -28.74
N LEU A 229 13.20 -28.55 -29.17
CA LEU A 229 13.60 -27.18 -29.54
C LEU A 229 12.95 -26.07 -28.69
N SER A 230 12.38 -26.40 -27.52
CA SER A 230 11.75 -25.41 -26.64
C SER A 230 12.70 -24.37 -26.04
N GLY A 231 14.01 -24.65 -26.02
CA GLY A 231 15.05 -23.77 -25.45
C GLY A 231 14.99 -23.69 -23.93
N ASP A 232 14.56 -24.74 -23.24
CA ASP A 232 14.15 -24.71 -21.83
C ASP A 232 15.10 -25.41 -20.84
N CYS A 233 16.11 -26.14 -21.32
CA CYS A 233 17.01 -26.95 -20.49
C CYS A 233 16.38 -28.19 -19.83
N GLY A 234 15.24 -28.65 -20.35
CA GLY A 234 14.49 -29.79 -19.80
C GLY A 234 14.95 -31.17 -20.29
N PHE A 235 16.10 -31.29 -20.95
CA PHE A 235 16.62 -32.58 -21.42
C PHE A 235 18.10 -32.77 -21.07
N GLY A 236 18.42 -33.78 -20.27
CA GLY A 236 19.79 -34.14 -19.93
C GLY A 236 19.94 -34.69 -18.52
N THR A 237 21.19 -34.90 -18.10
CA THR A 237 21.54 -35.34 -16.75
C THR A 237 22.83 -34.70 -16.28
N THR A 238 23.06 -34.68 -14.98
CA THR A 238 24.30 -34.16 -14.37
C THR A 238 24.77 -35.04 -13.23
N THR A 239 26.05 -34.86 -12.87
CA THR A 239 26.67 -35.45 -11.67
C THR A 239 27.26 -34.39 -10.73
N SER A 240 26.89 -33.12 -10.93
CA SER A 240 27.38 -32.00 -10.12
C SER A 240 26.35 -30.88 -10.05
N CYS A 241 26.30 -30.19 -8.91
CA CYS A 241 25.49 -28.99 -8.75
C CYS A 241 25.98 -27.84 -9.65
N PRO A 242 25.09 -26.95 -10.09
CA PRO A 242 25.42 -25.83 -10.98
C PRO A 242 26.26 -24.75 -10.30
N GLY A 243 26.79 -23.83 -11.10
CA GLY A 243 27.67 -22.73 -10.68
C GLY A 243 29.15 -22.94 -11.04
N SER A 244 29.93 -21.85 -11.05
CA SER A 244 31.39 -21.91 -11.30
C SER A 244 32.15 -22.67 -10.19
N THR A 245 31.61 -22.60 -8.99
CA THR A 245 31.80 -23.51 -7.87
C THR A 245 30.44 -24.09 -7.51
N SER A 246 30.38 -25.20 -6.76
CA SER A 246 29.11 -25.81 -6.36
C SER A 246 28.19 -24.76 -5.71
N CYS A 247 27.01 -24.54 -6.29
CA CYS A 247 26.03 -23.54 -5.86
C CYS A 247 26.61 -22.13 -5.77
N SER A 248 27.58 -21.82 -6.62
CA SER A 248 28.34 -20.56 -6.68
C SER A 248 28.97 -20.16 -5.34
N GLY A 249 29.13 -21.10 -4.40
CA GLY A 249 29.59 -20.83 -3.03
C GLY A 249 28.55 -20.15 -2.13
N HIS A 250 27.30 -20.00 -2.59
CA HIS A 250 26.19 -19.32 -1.91
C HIS A 250 25.02 -20.27 -1.61
N GLY A 251 25.27 -21.58 -1.60
CA GLY A 251 24.28 -22.58 -1.26
C GLY A 251 24.88 -23.93 -0.91
N THR A 252 24.01 -24.85 -0.50
CA THR A 252 24.33 -26.26 -0.26
C THR A 252 23.79 -27.14 -1.38
N CYS A 253 24.57 -28.15 -1.77
CA CYS A 253 24.23 -29.07 -2.86
C CYS A 253 23.54 -30.32 -2.32
N SER A 254 22.42 -30.73 -2.92
CA SER A 254 21.67 -31.94 -2.54
C SER A 254 22.39 -33.25 -2.88
N GLY A 255 23.36 -33.21 -3.79
CA GLY A 255 24.15 -34.39 -4.19
C GLY A 255 23.40 -35.31 -5.16
N ALA A 256 23.61 -36.62 -5.03
CA ALA A 256 23.23 -37.60 -6.06
C ALA A 256 21.72 -37.84 -6.26
N SER A 257 20.85 -37.23 -5.45
CA SER A 257 19.40 -37.29 -5.65
C SER A 257 18.99 -36.56 -6.93
N ASP A 258 19.49 -35.34 -7.11
CA ASP A 258 18.99 -34.38 -8.10
C ASP A 258 19.99 -33.23 -8.36
N TYR A 259 21.11 -33.10 -7.64
CA TYR A 259 22.12 -32.05 -7.82
C TYR A 259 21.55 -30.62 -7.91
N THR A 260 20.63 -30.30 -7.00
CA THR A 260 20.00 -28.98 -6.86
C THR A 260 20.67 -28.19 -5.73
N CYS A 261 20.55 -26.87 -5.79
CA CYS A 261 21.13 -25.96 -4.80
C CYS A 261 20.06 -25.37 -3.89
N THR A 262 20.27 -25.46 -2.58
CA THR A 262 19.54 -24.69 -1.59
C THR A 262 20.33 -23.44 -1.26
N CYS A 263 19.81 -22.27 -1.60
CA CYS A 263 20.52 -21.00 -1.46
C CYS A 263 20.54 -20.50 -0.02
N MET A 264 21.62 -19.80 0.33
CA MET A 264 21.73 -19.03 1.56
C MET A 264 20.83 -17.79 1.49
N ASP A 265 20.48 -17.23 2.66
CA ASP A 265 19.72 -15.99 2.74
C ASP A 265 20.34 -14.87 1.91
N GLY A 266 19.49 -14.16 1.15
CA GLY A 266 19.95 -13.12 0.24
C GLY A 266 20.27 -13.60 -1.19
N TYR A 267 20.17 -14.91 -1.47
CA TYR A 267 20.44 -15.50 -2.78
C TYR A 267 19.31 -16.39 -3.27
N VAL A 268 19.10 -16.40 -4.59
CA VAL A 268 18.08 -17.16 -5.32
C VAL A 268 18.63 -17.66 -6.66
N GLY A 269 17.80 -18.42 -7.37
CA GLY A 269 18.16 -19.03 -8.65
C GLY A 269 18.76 -20.42 -8.47
N ALA A 270 18.80 -21.20 -9.54
CA ALA A 270 19.20 -22.61 -9.50
C ALA A 270 20.67 -22.84 -9.09
N ASP A 271 21.55 -21.85 -9.27
CA ASP A 271 22.97 -21.89 -8.89
C ASP A 271 23.33 -20.95 -7.74
N CYS A 272 22.33 -20.32 -7.11
CA CYS A 272 22.50 -19.34 -6.03
C CYS A 272 23.39 -18.13 -6.36
N ASN A 273 23.56 -17.79 -7.64
CA ASN A 273 24.37 -16.64 -8.05
C ASN A 273 23.58 -15.32 -8.11
N THR A 274 22.24 -15.38 -7.99
CA THR A 274 21.35 -14.22 -8.10
C THR A 274 21.03 -13.68 -6.71
N ARG A 275 21.12 -12.37 -6.48
CA ARG A 275 20.73 -11.74 -5.21
C ARG A 275 19.22 -11.56 -5.10
N THR A 276 18.68 -11.69 -3.89
CA THR A 276 17.33 -11.21 -3.60
C THR A 276 17.33 -9.70 -3.42
N CYS A 277 16.26 -9.04 -3.87
CA CYS A 277 16.02 -7.64 -3.60
C CYS A 277 15.06 -7.45 -2.42
N PRO A 278 15.13 -6.31 -1.72
CA PRO A 278 14.20 -5.96 -0.66
C PRO A 278 12.74 -6.07 -1.10
N THR A 279 11.91 -6.55 -0.19
CA THR A 279 10.45 -6.59 -0.33
C THR A 279 9.82 -5.54 0.58
N GLY A 280 8.69 -5.02 0.17
CA GLY A 280 7.89 -4.07 0.96
C GLY A 280 6.42 -4.20 0.59
N LYS A 281 5.54 -3.49 1.31
CA LYS A 281 4.11 -3.40 0.99
C LYS A 281 3.93 -3.07 -0.49
N ALA A 282 3.07 -3.81 -1.18
CA ALA A 282 2.86 -3.62 -2.62
C ALA A 282 2.08 -2.34 -2.89
N TRP A 283 2.55 -1.51 -3.82
CA TRP A 283 1.74 -0.41 -4.36
C TRP A 283 0.60 -0.92 -5.23
N PHE A 284 0.78 -2.05 -5.90
CA PHE A 284 -0.23 -2.67 -6.74
C PHE A 284 -0.02 -4.18 -6.70
N ALA A 285 -1.02 -4.92 -6.22
CA ALA A 285 -1.06 -6.38 -6.24
C ALA A 285 -2.51 -6.86 -6.32
N GLU A 286 -2.69 -8.14 -6.66
CA GLU A 286 -3.98 -8.81 -6.55
C GLU A 286 -4.46 -8.79 -5.08
N ALA A 287 -5.73 -8.45 -4.85
CA ALA A 287 -6.36 -8.55 -3.53
C ALA A 287 -6.75 -10.02 -3.22
N GLY A 288 -6.38 -10.52 -2.05
CA GLY A 288 -6.86 -11.77 -1.44
C GLY A 288 -8.07 -11.62 -0.50
N VAL A 289 -8.22 -12.52 0.50
CA VAL A 289 -9.34 -12.63 1.47
C VAL A 289 -8.89 -12.72 2.95
N SER A 290 -9.38 -11.85 3.85
CA SER A 290 -9.14 -11.94 5.30
C SER A 290 -9.64 -13.27 5.86
N LEU A 291 -8.85 -13.94 6.70
CA LEU A 291 -9.28 -15.19 7.33
C LEU A 291 -9.96 -14.93 8.66
N PRO A 292 -11.03 -15.67 9.00
CA PRO A 292 -11.63 -15.57 10.31
C PRO A 292 -10.64 -16.04 11.39
N GLY A 293 -10.59 -15.33 12.50
CA GLY A 293 -9.78 -15.71 13.65
C GLY A 293 -8.33 -15.23 13.63
N PHE A 294 -7.62 -15.58 14.69
CA PHE A 294 -6.22 -15.24 14.90
C PHE A 294 -5.33 -16.48 14.75
N VAL A 295 -4.05 -16.22 14.48
CA VAL A 295 -3.00 -17.20 14.43
C VAL A 295 -1.85 -16.89 15.37
N SER A 296 -1.15 -17.94 15.79
CA SER A 296 0.07 -17.85 16.60
C SER A 296 1.14 -18.77 16.01
N VAL A 297 2.37 -18.27 15.91
CA VAL A 297 3.49 -18.99 15.32
C VAL A 297 4.81 -18.54 15.96
N THR A 298 5.69 -19.49 16.27
CA THR A 298 7.04 -19.21 16.78
C THR A 298 8.06 -19.30 15.66
N ASN A 299 9.14 -18.52 15.74
CA ASN A 299 10.28 -18.67 14.84
C ASN A 299 10.77 -20.14 14.80
N GLY A 300 10.98 -20.67 13.60
CA GLY A 300 11.35 -22.05 13.33
C GLY A 300 10.19 -23.07 13.30
N ALA A 301 8.94 -22.65 13.57
CA ALA A 301 7.80 -23.57 13.55
C ALA A 301 7.42 -23.98 12.11
N THR A 302 7.05 -25.24 11.92
CA THR A 302 6.55 -25.80 10.65
C THR A 302 5.01 -25.88 10.61
N SER A 303 4.34 -25.28 11.58
CA SER A 303 2.89 -25.17 11.63
C SER A 303 2.49 -23.94 12.44
N VAL A 304 1.24 -23.55 12.27
CA VAL A 304 0.63 -22.36 12.85
C VAL A 304 -0.60 -22.79 13.63
N THR A 305 -0.77 -22.25 14.83
CA THR A 305 -2.00 -22.47 15.62
C THR A 305 -3.05 -21.44 15.23
N THR A 306 -4.30 -21.87 15.03
CA THR A 306 -5.43 -21.03 14.61
C THR A 306 -6.50 -21.00 15.70
N THR A 307 -7.19 -19.87 15.90
CA THR A 307 -8.33 -19.79 16.84
C THR A 307 -9.65 -20.24 16.23
N ASP A 308 -9.74 -20.21 14.90
CA ASP A 308 -10.91 -20.58 14.13
C ASP A 308 -10.55 -21.63 13.07
N ASP A 309 -11.57 -22.34 12.58
CA ASP A 309 -11.40 -23.39 11.57
C ASP A 309 -11.17 -22.79 10.18
N LEU A 310 -9.90 -22.78 9.76
CA LEU A 310 -9.49 -22.21 8.48
C LEU A 310 -9.67 -23.16 7.30
N ARG A 311 -10.06 -24.43 7.50
CA ARG A 311 -10.09 -25.45 6.43
C ARG A 311 -11.13 -25.19 5.34
N THR A 312 -12.15 -24.39 5.63
CA THR A 312 -13.13 -23.96 4.62
C THR A 312 -12.65 -22.74 3.82
N HIS A 313 -11.57 -22.09 4.26
CA HIS A 313 -11.06 -20.82 3.71
C HIS A 313 -9.66 -20.95 3.10
N VAL A 314 -8.88 -21.94 3.55
CA VAL A 314 -7.50 -22.23 3.15
C VAL A 314 -7.40 -23.70 2.75
N LYS A 315 -6.64 -23.99 1.70
CA LYS A 315 -6.33 -25.34 1.23
C LYS A 315 -4.82 -25.60 1.30
N ARG A 316 -4.42 -26.87 1.22
CA ARG A 316 -3.00 -27.22 1.06
C ARG A 316 -2.47 -26.63 -0.24
N GLY A 317 -1.25 -26.10 -0.21
CA GLY A 317 -0.66 -25.37 -1.32
C GLY A 317 -1.05 -23.89 -1.38
N ASP A 318 -2.10 -23.45 -0.66
CA ASP A 318 -2.42 -22.03 -0.58
C ASP A 318 -1.30 -21.27 0.13
N THR A 319 -1.14 -20.00 -0.22
CA THR A 319 -0.23 -19.11 0.49
C THR A 319 -1.00 -18.33 1.56
N VAL A 320 -0.49 -18.33 2.78
CA VAL A 320 -0.97 -17.50 3.88
C VAL A 320 0.09 -16.48 4.26
N VAL A 321 -0.35 -15.30 4.69
CA VAL A 321 0.55 -14.27 5.22
C VAL A 321 0.35 -14.17 6.73
N ILE A 322 1.44 -14.28 7.48
CA ILE A 322 1.43 -14.21 8.94
C ILE A 322 2.50 -13.22 9.39
N ASN A 323 2.07 -12.09 9.96
CA ASN A 323 2.95 -11.01 10.42
C ASN A 323 3.95 -10.57 9.31
N GLY A 324 3.43 -10.36 8.10
CA GLY A 324 4.21 -9.94 6.93
C GLY A 324 5.00 -11.04 6.23
N GLU A 325 5.15 -12.22 6.84
CA GLU A 325 5.85 -13.35 6.22
C GLU A 325 4.90 -14.15 5.32
N THR A 326 5.32 -14.42 4.10
CA THR A 326 4.55 -15.19 3.11
C THR A 326 4.92 -16.66 3.21
N LEU A 327 3.95 -17.51 3.53
CA LEU A 327 4.15 -18.93 3.84
C LEU A 327 3.23 -19.77 2.99
N THR A 328 3.71 -20.90 2.48
CA THR A 328 2.87 -21.87 1.77
C THR A 328 2.35 -22.90 2.75
N VAL A 329 1.07 -23.23 2.65
CA VAL A 329 0.46 -24.31 3.43
C VAL A 329 0.97 -25.64 2.89
N SER A 330 1.48 -26.50 3.76
CA SER A 330 2.13 -27.74 3.36
C SER A 330 1.23 -28.61 2.47
N THR A 331 1.76 -29.02 1.32
CA THR A 331 1.13 -29.96 0.39
C THR A 331 1.26 -31.42 0.87
N SER A 332 2.13 -31.68 1.85
CA SER A 332 2.31 -33.02 2.42
C SER A 332 1.05 -33.46 3.18
N THR A 333 0.44 -34.56 2.74
CA THR A 333 -0.74 -35.15 3.38
C THR A 333 -0.45 -35.72 4.78
N GLY A 334 0.84 -35.88 5.14
CA GLY A 334 1.28 -36.32 6.46
C GLY A 334 1.28 -35.23 7.52
N ASP A 335 1.25 -33.95 7.14
CA ASP A 335 1.27 -32.84 8.08
C ASP A 335 -0.14 -32.53 8.59
N THR A 336 -0.30 -32.27 9.88
CA THR A 336 -1.62 -32.02 10.48
C THR A 336 -2.26 -30.75 9.91
N PHE A 337 -3.44 -30.88 9.31
CA PHE A 337 -4.29 -29.76 8.89
C PHE A 337 -5.70 -29.93 9.46
N ASP A 338 -5.99 -29.23 10.56
CA ASP A 338 -7.24 -29.33 11.30
C ASP A 338 -7.79 -27.95 11.70
N ALA A 339 -8.86 -27.92 12.50
CA ALA A 339 -9.53 -26.68 12.92
C ALA A 339 -8.66 -25.75 13.78
N THR A 340 -7.51 -26.23 14.25
CA THR A 340 -6.62 -25.51 15.18
C THR A 340 -5.19 -25.40 14.66
N THR A 341 -4.88 -26.07 13.55
CA THR A 341 -3.51 -26.21 13.04
C THR A 341 -3.48 -26.06 11.53
N LEU A 342 -2.69 -25.09 11.06
CA LEU A 342 -2.37 -24.89 9.65
C LEU A 342 -0.90 -25.29 9.41
N PRO A 343 -0.60 -26.31 8.59
CA PRO A 343 0.77 -26.76 8.38
C PRO A 343 1.50 -25.87 7.38
N LEU A 344 2.81 -25.65 7.57
CA LEU A 344 3.63 -24.84 6.68
C LEU A 344 4.59 -25.72 5.87
N ALA A 345 4.76 -25.40 4.59
CA ALA A 345 5.69 -26.09 3.70
C ALA A 345 7.17 -25.82 4.04
N SER A 346 7.45 -24.72 4.75
CA SER A 346 8.76 -24.34 5.27
C SER A 346 8.64 -23.79 6.69
N ALA A 347 9.74 -23.84 7.46
CA ALA A 347 9.77 -23.30 8.80
C ALA A 347 9.63 -21.77 8.79
N TYR A 348 8.78 -21.22 9.67
CA TYR A 348 8.54 -19.79 9.82
C TYR A 348 9.82 -19.04 10.23
N GLN A 349 10.27 -18.09 9.41
CA GLN A 349 11.50 -17.31 9.69
C GLN A 349 11.24 -15.94 10.33
N GLY A 350 9.98 -15.54 10.46
CA GLY A 350 9.60 -14.26 11.06
C GLY A 350 9.77 -14.22 12.58
N SER A 351 9.50 -13.05 13.16
CA SER A 351 9.47 -12.89 14.62
C SER A 351 8.30 -13.69 15.21
N THR A 352 8.53 -14.37 16.34
CA THR A 352 7.47 -15.07 17.07
C THR A 352 6.30 -14.13 17.36
N VAL A 353 5.09 -14.57 17.00
CA VAL A 353 3.85 -13.81 17.17
C VAL A 353 2.75 -14.65 17.80
N THR A 354 1.93 -13.97 18.61
CA THR A 354 0.77 -14.56 19.28
C THR A 354 -0.44 -13.69 19.00
N TYR A 355 -1.55 -14.29 18.59
CA TYR A 355 -2.81 -13.60 18.26
C TYR A 355 -2.68 -12.51 17.20
N VAL A 356 -2.09 -12.83 16.05
CA VAL A 356 -2.11 -11.96 14.87
C VAL A 356 -3.15 -12.46 13.89
N GLU A 357 -3.78 -11.56 13.12
CA GLU A 357 -4.67 -11.99 12.06
C GLU A 357 -3.87 -12.74 10.98
N ALA A 358 -4.39 -13.89 10.53
CA ALA A 358 -3.91 -14.53 9.31
C ALA A 358 -4.75 -14.05 8.13
N ALA A 359 -4.15 -14.04 6.95
CA ALA A 359 -4.88 -13.81 5.72
C ALA A 359 -4.58 -14.92 4.71
N ALA A 360 -5.63 -15.44 4.05
CA ALA A 360 -5.56 -16.38 2.93
C ALA A 360 -5.33 -15.57 1.66
N ARG A 361 -4.18 -14.88 1.67
CA ARG A 361 -3.94 -13.60 0.97
C ARG A 361 -5.01 -12.55 1.37
N PRO A 362 -4.83 -11.24 1.22
CA PRO A 362 -5.59 -10.29 2.05
C PRO A 362 -6.73 -9.62 1.28
N GLU A 363 -7.90 -9.32 1.86
CA GLU A 363 -8.86 -8.31 1.30
C GLU A 363 -8.21 -6.92 1.07
N ILE A 364 -6.90 -6.83 1.28
CA ILE A 364 -5.99 -5.70 1.27
C ILE A 364 -4.97 -5.92 0.14
N ALA A 365 -5.06 -5.12 -0.92
CA ALA A 365 -4.14 -5.19 -2.07
C ALA A 365 -2.67 -4.83 -1.73
N HIS A 366 -2.37 -4.49 -0.47
CA HIS A 366 -1.18 -3.73 -0.08
C HIS A 366 -0.30 -4.37 1.00
N HIS A 367 -0.71 -5.47 1.65
CA HIS A 367 0.10 -6.14 2.69
C HIS A 367 1.06 -7.21 2.18
N VAL A 368 1.05 -7.51 0.87
CA VAL A 368 1.98 -8.48 0.30
C VAL A 368 3.37 -7.85 0.20
N GLY A 369 4.36 -8.52 0.78
CA GLY A 369 5.78 -8.19 0.60
C GLY A 369 6.19 -8.45 -0.84
N THR A 370 6.12 -7.42 -1.68
CA THR A 370 6.48 -7.51 -3.10
C THR A 370 7.88 -6.97 -3.30
N GLN A 371 8.66 -7.65 -4.15
CA GLN A 371 10.00 -7.19 -4.54
C GLN A 371 9.91 -5.76 -5.08
N CYS A 372 10.71 -4.87 -4.49
CA CYS A 372 10.70 -3.45 -4.81
C CYS A 372 9.29 -2.82 -4.77
N SER A 373 8.41 -3.31 -3.89
CA SER A 373 7.02 -2.86 -3.68
C SER A 373 6.19 -2.78 -4.96
N GLY A 374 6.57 -3.50 -6.02
CA GLY A 374 5.95 -3.39 -7.34
C GLY A 374 6.13 -2.01 -8.00
N ARG A 375 7.19 -1.29 -7.63
CA ARG A 375 7.45 0.09 -8.07
C ARG A 375 8.93 0.40 -8.34
N GLY A 376 9.72 -0.65 -8.58
CA GLY A 376 11.12 -0.51 -8.95
C GLY A 376 11.65 -1.76 -9.64
N HIS A 377 12.79 -1.60 -10.30
CA HIS A 377 13.52 -2.70 -10.91
C HIS A 377 14.53 -3.27 -9.91
N CYS A 378 14.48 -4.58 -9.67
CA CYS A 378 15.50 -5.28 -8.91
C CYS A 378 16.77 -5.48 -9.75
N ASP A 379 17.89 -4.94 -9.29
CA ASP A 379 19.20 -5.33 -9.77
C ASP A 379 19.60 -6.65 -9.11
N SER A 380 19.58 -7.72 -9.89
CA SER A 380 19.83 -9.08 -9.42
C SER A 380 21.29 -9.37 -9.08
N LEU A 381 22.23 -8.49 -9.46
CA LEU A 381 23.64 -8.61 -9.09
C LEU A 381 23.92 -7.91 -7.76
N LEU A 382 23.32 -6.74 -7.55
CA LEU A 382 23.51 -5.94 -6.34
C LEU A 382 22.54 -6.29 -5.21
N GLY A 383 21.37 -6.87 -5.53
CA GLY A 383 20.30 -7.10 -4.55
C GLY A 383 19.64 -5.81 -4.10
N THR A 384 19.59 -4.80 -4.97
CA THR A 384 19.06 -3.46 -4.65
C THR A 384 17.96 -3.05 -5.63
N CYS A 385 16.97 -2.30 -5.14
CA CYS A 385 15.89 -1.77 -5.95
C CYS A 385 16.23 -0.41 -6.56
N SER A 386 16.09 -0.28 -7.87
CA SER A 386 16.07 1.00 -8.59
C SER A 386 14.62 1.47 -8.73
N CYS A 387 14.24 2.47 -7.95
CA CYS A 387 12.86 2.93 -7.87
C CYS A 387 12.40 3.73 -9.08
N MET A 388 11.12 3.58 -9.42
CA MET A 388 10.46 4.44 -10.38
C MET A 388 10.44 5.89 -9.87
N ASN A 389 10.47 6.86 -10.77
CA ASN A 389 10.33 8.27 -10.42
C ASN A 389 9.06 8.49 -9.57
N GLY A 390 9.20 9.25 -8.49
CA GLY A 390 8.13 9.45 -7.50
C GLY A 390 8.19 8.48 -6.32
N PHE A 391 9.09 7.49 -6.32
CA PHE A 391 9.21 6.46 -5.28
C PHE A 391 10.64 6.34 -4.74
N THR A 392 10.76 5.95 -3.47
CA THR A 392 12.02 5.86 -2.72
C THR A 392 11.92 4.81 -1.61
N GLY A 393 12.99 4.65 -0.84
CA GLY A 393 13.16 3.56 0.14
C GLY A 393 13.87 2.35 -0.46
N SER A 394 14.38 1.47 0.39
CA SER A 394 15.15 0.29 -0.03
C SER A 394 14.35 -0.69 -0.90
N ALA A 395 13.03 -0.71 -0.74
CA ALA A 395 12.10 -1.49 -1.54
C ALA A 395 11.17 -0.60 -2.38
N CYS A 396 11.47 0.69 -2.59
CA CYS A 396 10.58 1.61 -3.33
C CYS A 396 9.18 1.75 -2.70
N GLN A 397 9.11 1.55 -1.39
CA GLN A 397 7.87 1.51 -0.64
C GLN A 397 7.36 2.90 -0.22
N HIS A 398 8.18 3.95 -0.32
CA HIS A 398 7.76 5.32 0.02
C HIS A 398 7.56 6.15 -1.25
N THR A 399 6.63 7.11 -1.26
CA THR A 399 6.66 8.17 -2.27
C THR A 399 7.79 9.17 -1.97
N THR A 400 8.34 9.80 -2.99
CA THR A 400 9.24 10.94 -2.81
C THR A 400 8.42 12.19 -2.51
N CYS A 401 8.92 13.05 -1.63
CA CYS A 401 8.32 14.37 -1.46
C CYS A 401 8.56 15.27 -2.68
N PRO A 402 7.55 16.06 -3.09
CA PRO A 402 7.68 17.03 -4.18
C PRO A 402 8.85 17.98 -3.95
N SER A 403 9.73 18.12 -4.96
CA SER A 403 10.89 19.04 -4.95
C SER A 403 11.78 18.98 -3.70
N SER A 404 11.80 17.84 -2.99
CA SER A 404 12.47 17.72 -1.67
C SER A 404 12.03 18.83 -0.70
N CYS A 405 10.73 19.16 -0.73
CA CYS A 405 10.11 20.21 0.07
C CYS A 405 10.78 21.58 -0.10
N SER A 406 11.39 21.82 -1.27
CA SER A 406 12.11 23.04 -1.63
C SER A 406 13.19 23.45 -0.61
N GLY A 407 13.65 22.51 0.23
CA GLY A 407 14.53 22.79 1.37
C GLY A 407 13.91 23.68 2.46
N ARG A 408 12.57 23.78 2.52
CA ARG A 408 11.78 24.58 3.47
C ARG A 408 10.73 23.72 4.17
N GLY A 409 11.08 22.48 4.47
CA GLY A 409 10.16 21.56 5.14
C GLY A 409 10.73 20.16 5.28
N ASP A 410 10.07 19.39 6.13
CA ASP A 410 10.38 18.00 6.38
C ASP A 410 9.53 17.10 5.48
N CYS A 411 10.18 16.10 4.89
CA CYS A 411 9.50 15.04 4.15
C CYS A 411 9.02 13.97 5.13
N ILE A 412 7.72 13.93 5.41
CA ILE A 412 7.14 13.05 6.42
C ILE A 412 5.98 12.22 5.87
N SER A 413 5.69 11.10 6.52
CA SER A 413 4.59 10.20 6.18
C SER A 413 3.24 10.73 6.64
N ASN A 414 2.15 10.20 6.08
CA ASN A 414 0.78 10.53 6.49
C ASN A 414 0.51 10.23 7.98
N GLU A 415 1.06 9.14 8.51
CA GLU A 415 1.01 8.83 9.95
C GLU A 415 1.53 10.00 10.78
N ARG A 416 2.71 10.50 10.43
CA ARG A 416 3.35 11.60 11.14
C ARG A 416 2.64 12.94 10.93
N PHE A 417 2.04 13.15 9.75
CA PHE A 417 1.17 14.32 9.55
C PHE A 417 -0.01 14.33 10.52
N ALA A 418 -0.65 13.18 10.76
CA ALA A 418 -1.78 13.10 11.68
C ALA A 418 -1.36 13.45 13.12
N GLU A 419 -0.24 12.89 13.59
CA GLU A 419 0.31 13.18 14.93
C GLU A 419 0.71 14.65 15.12
N GLU A 420 1.17 15.30 14.05
CA GLU A 420 1.66 16.68 14.09
C GLU A 420 0.58 17.70 13.67
N THR A 421 -0.67 17.26 13.47
CA THR A 421 -1.79 18.14 13.11
C THR A 421 -2.13 19.06 14.26
N LEU A 422 -2.17 20.37 13.96
CA LEU A 422 -2.52 21.42 14.91
C LEU A 422 -3.85 22.05 14.53
N ASP A 423 -4.71 22.27 15.51
CA ASP A 423 -5.85 23.18 15.42
C ASP A 423 -5.55 24.42 16.25
N ASN A 424 -5.51 25.59 15.62
CA ASN A 424 -5.10 26.85 16.23
C ASN A 424 -3.79 26.77 17.07
N PHE A 425 -2.80 26.02 16.57
CA PHE A 425 -1.51 25.73 17.19
C PHE A 425 -1.52 24.74 18.38
N ASP A 426 -2.68 24.21 18.79
CA ASP A 426 -2.77 23.11 19.75
C ASP A 426 -2.84 21.76 19.04
N SER A 427 -2.23 20.72 19.63
CA SER A 427 -2.22 19.38 19.02
C SER A 427 -3.61 18.77 19.02
N THR A 428 -4.00 18.24 17.87
CA THR A 428 -5.21 17.44 17.74
C THR A 428 -4.95 15.99 18.18
N ALA A 429 -6.03 15.24 18.48
CA ALA A 429 -5.94 13.82 18.81
C ALA A 429 -6.05 12.91 17.58
N TYR A 430 -5.87 13.44 16.37
CA TYR A 430 -6.01 12.66 15.14
C TYR A 430 -4.84 11.68 14.98
N THR A 431 -5.16 10.48 14.54
CA THR A 431 -4.18 9.45 14.19
C THR A 431 -4.51 8.90 12.81
N TYR A 432 -3.48 8.41 12.12
CA TYR A 432 -3.64 7.76 10.82
C TYR A 432 -2.70 6.56 10.76
N GLY A 433 -3.26 5.35 10.60
CA GLY A 433 -2.48 4.10 10.69
C GLY A 433 -2.31 3.54 12.11
N ALA A 434 -3.03 4.08 13.11
CA ALA A 434 -2.99 3.57 14.49
C ALA A 434 -3.52 2.12 14.62
N ASP A 435 -4.43 1.74 13.73
CA ASP A 435 -4.95 0.38 13.64
C ASP A 435 -4.11 -0.41 12.61
N ILE A 436 -3.17 -1.21 13.12
CA ILE A 436 -2.30 -2.06 12.28
C ILE A 436 -3.19 -3.04 11.49
N GLY A 437 -3.13 -2.97 10.15
CA GLY A 437 -3.91 -3.84 9.26
C GLY A 437 -5.21 -3.22 8.75
N ASN A 438 -5.54 -2.00 9.17
CA ASN A 438 -6.70 -1.28 8.63
C ASN A 438 -6.47 -0.91 7.15
N GLN A 439 -7.33 -1.46 6.28
CA GLN A 439 -7.30 -1.24 4.84
C GLN A 439 -7.50 0.21 4.42
N ASP A 440 -8.09 1.06 5.25
CA ASP A 440 -8.29 2.48 4.92
C ASP A 440 -7.03 3.32 5.22
N THR A 441 -6.04 2.73 5.90
CA THR A 441 -4.81 3.41 6.36
C THR A 441 -3.52 2.60 6.12
N TRP A 442 -3.55 1.64 5.19
CA TRP A 442 -2.41 0.77 4.88
C TRP A 442 -1.16 1.55 4.44
N ASP A 443 -1.38 2.74 3.88
CA ASP A 443 -0.44 3.67 3.27
C ASP A 443 0.08 4.73 4.25
N SER A 444 -0.24 4.61 5.53
CA SER A 444 0.16 5.54 6.59
C SER A 444 1.66 5.83 6.60
N ASP A 445 2.48 4.81 6.30
CA ASP A 445 3.94 4.84 6.21
C ASP A 445 4.46 4.76 4.76
N MET A 446 3.59 4.79 3.76
CA MET A 446 3.93 4.66 2.33
C MET A 446 3.83 6.01 1.60
N LEU A 447 2.83 6.83 1.94
CA LEU A 447 2.63 8.15 1.37
C LEU A 447 3.36 9.22 2.17
N PHE A 448 4.21 9.96 1.48
CA PHE A 448 5.00 11.07 2.01
C PHE A 448 4.60 12.39 1.37
N GLY A 449 4.58 13.43 2.18
CA GLY A 449 4.33 14.81 1.78
C GLY A 449 5.26 15.78 2.51
N CYS A 450 5.19 17.04 2.11
CA CYS A 450 6.01 18.09 2.70
C CYS A 450 5.30 18.78 3.84
N LYS A 451 5.82 18.63 5.05
CA LYS A 451 5.47 19.48 6.17
C LYS A 451 6.35 20.71 6.11
N CYS A 452 5.73 21.83 5.77
CA CYS A 452 6.46 23.05 5.55
C CYS A 452 6.93 23.68 6.86
N ASP A 453 8.12 24.27 6.81
CA ASP A 453 8.72 24.96 7.93
C ASP A 453 7.85 26.17 8.29
N LYS A 454 7.50 26.24 9.57
CA LYS A 454 7.00 27.46 10.20
C LYS A 454 8.19 28.23 10.73
N LYS A 455 8.44 29.43 10.19
CA LYS A 455 9.48 30.30 10.74
C LYS A 455 8.91 31.13 11.88
N LEU A 456 9.02 30.61 13.10
CA LEU A 456 8.73 31.38 14.31
C LEU A 456 9.90 32.35 14.60
N GLN A 457 9.89 33.53 13.97
CA GLN A 457 10.61 34.69 14.49
C GLN A 457 9.73 35.94 14.38
N TYR A 458 9.25 36.39 15.54
CA TYR A 458 8.39 37.56 15.76
C TYR A 458 9.22 38.85 15.72
N ASP A 459 9.18 39.53 14.59
CA ASP A 459 9.10 41.00 14.56
C ASP A 459 8.45 41.35 13.21
N TYR A 460 7.13 41.50 13.23
CA TYR A 460 6.38 42.14 12.16
C TYR A 460 6.26 41.40 10.80
N GLY A 461 6.21 40.05 10.83
CA GLY A 461 5.64 39.22 9.75
C GLY A 461 6.67 38.42 8.94
N MET A 462 6.70 37.09 9.14
CA MET A 462 7.49 36.20 8.28
C MET A 462 6.85 34.81 8.08
N TYR A 463 6.28 34.67 6.89
CA TYR A 463 6.27 33.54 5.96
C TYR A 463 6.34 32.11 6.53
N ASP A 464 5.17 31.56 6.83
CA ASP A 464 5.00 30.11 6.77
C ASP A 464 5.21 29.71 5.32
N SER A 465 6.18 28.82 5.11
CA SER A 465 6.25 28.13 3.83
C SER A 465 5.02 27.24 3.72
N PHE A 466 4.42 27.16 2.54
CA PHE A 466 3.21 26.38 2.33
C PHE A 466 3.11 25.87 0.89
N GLY A 467 2.04 25.11 0.63
CA GLY A 467 1.84 24.40 -0.62
C GLY A 467 2.45 23.00 -0.57
N HIS A 468 2.18 22.20 -1.60
CA HIS A 468 2.53 20.77 -1.59
C HIS A 468 4.03 20.45 -1.52
N ASP A 469 4.88 21.44 -1.83
CA ASP A 469 6.34 21.33 -1.92
C ASP A 469 7.06 22.45 -1.14
N CYS A 470 6.32 23.21 -0.32
CA CYS A 470 6.82 24.32 0.49
C CYS A 470 7.53 25.44 -0.30
N SER A 471 7.25 25.55 -1.60
CA SER A 471 7.82 26.59 -2.46
C SER A 471 7.17 27.97 -2.27
N LYS A 472 5.95 28.01 -1.71
CA LYS A 472 5.19 29.26 -1.53
C LYS A 472 5.38 29.80 -0.13
N LEU A 473 5.28 31.12 0.00
CA LEU A 473 5.34 31.83 1.27
C LEU A 473 4.02 32.56 1.53
N SER A 474 3.48 32.41 2.75
CA SER A 474 2.36 33.24 3.21
C SER A 474 2.80 34.70 3.24
N CYS A 475 1.85 35.63 3.20
CA CYS A 475 2.14 37.05 3.42
C CYS A 475 1.68 37.49 4.82
N PRO A 476 2.19 38.63 5.33
CA PRO A 476 1.69 39.20 6.56
C PRO A 476 0.17 39.39 6.51
N THR A 477 -0.47 39.12 7.63
CA THR A 477 -1.91 39.34 7.82
C THR A 477 -2.13 40.48 8.80
N GLY A 478 -3.26 41.16 8.66
CA GLY A 478 -3.60 42.28 9.53
C GLY A 478 -5.06 42.71 9.40
N ASP A 479 -5.41 43.69 10.23
CA ASP A 479 -6.74 44.33 10.25
C ASP A 479 -6.93 45.16 8.99
N ASP A 480 -8.13 45.21 8.44
CA ASP A 480 -8.46 46.18 7.40
C ASP A 480 -8.75 47.54 8.09
N PRO A 481 -7.95 48.60 7.84
CA PRO A 481 -8.16 49.91 8.47
C PRO A 481 -9.43 50.64 7.97
N SER A 482 -10.27 49.99 7.18
CA SER A 482 -11.55 50.47 6.66
C SER A 482 -12.75 49.82 7.35
N THR A 483 -12.53 48.74 8.11
CA THR A 483 -13.56 48.03 8.87
C THR A 483 -13.45 48.39 10.35
N SER A 484 -14.47 48.02 11.12
CA SER A 484 -14.49 48.21 12.57
C SER A 484 -14.64 46.87 13.24
N GLY A 485 -13.76 46.55 14.18
CA GLY A 485 -13.83 45.32 14.96
C GLY A 485 -13.33 45.50 16.39
N VAL A 486 -13.60 44.50 17.22
CA VAL A 486 -13.10 44.42 18.60
C VAL A 486 -11.95 43.42 18.68
N HIS A 487 -11.01 43.67 19.60
CA HIS A 487 -9.94 42.73 19.93
C HIS A 487 -10.47 41.61 20.82
N GLU A 488 -9.91 40.41 20.65
CA GLU A 488 -10.15 39.29 21.56
C GLU A 488 -9.76 39.68 22.99
N SER A 489 -10.63 39.40 23.96
CA SER A 489 -10.35 39.62 25.37
C SER A 489 -10.78 38.45 26.23
N GLN A 490 -9.90 37.99 27.10
CA GLN A 490 -10.17 36.87 28.01
C GLN A 490 -9.99 37.32 29.45
N VAL A 491 -10.90 36.89 30.32
CA VAL A 491 -10.91 37.25 31.73
C VAL A 491 -10.53 36.05 32.58
N ILE A 492 -9.39 36.12 33.26
CA ILE A 492 -8.93 35.12 34.21
C ILE A 492 -9.23 35.59 35.62
N THR A 493 -10.03 34.84 36.37
CA THR A 493 -10.26 35.10 37.79
C THR A 493 -9.28 34.28 38.63
N CYS A 494 -8.43 34.96 39.42
CA CYS A 494 -7.50 34.31 40.34
C CYS A 494 -7.83 34.58 41.81
N SER A 495 -7.96 33.51 42.60
CA SER A 495 -8.11 33.55 44.05
C SER A 495 -6.93 32.84 44.70
N ALA A 496 -6.07 33.55 45.42
CA ALA A 496 -4.93 32.99 46.16
C ALA A 496 -4.31 34.05 47.09
N THR A 497 -3.53 33.64 48.09
CA THR A 497 -2.76 34.56 48.96
C THR A 497 -1.27 34.24 48.98
N GLY A 498 -0.80 33.40 48.06
CA GLY A 498 0.59 32.98 47.95
C GLY A 498 0.80 32.05 46.76
N GLY A 499 2.06 31.73 46.47
CA GLY A 499 2.44 30.81 45.39
C GLY A 499 2.52 31.46 44.02
N THR A 500 2.54 30.62 42.99
CA THR A 500 2.69 31.02 41.58
C THR A 500 1.71 30.25 40.69
N PHE A 501 1.44 30.78 39.51
CA PHE A 501 0.68 30.11 38.46
C PHE A 501 1.38 30.31 37.10
N THR A 502 1.00 29.52 36.11
CA THR A 502 1.46 29.70 34.71
C THR A 502 0.26 29.80 33.79
N LEU A 503 0.44 30.50 32.66
CA LEU A 503 -0.55 30.56 31.60
C LEU A 503 -0.01 29.80 30.38
N THR A 504 -0.85 28.98 29.78
CA THR A 504 -0.54 28.29 28.53
C THR A 504 -1.32 28.92 27.39
N PHE A 505 -0.65 29.25 26.30
CA PHE A 505 -1.25 29.71 25.05
C PHE A 505 -0.54 29.05 23.87
N ARG A 506 -1.29 28.35 23.01
CA ARG A 506 -0.76 27.73 21.79
C ARG A 506 0.50 26.88 22.06
N ARG A 507 0.40 26.01 23.07
CA ARG A 507 1.47 25.10 23.57
C ARG A 507 2.71 25.76 24.20
N GLU A 508 2.80 27.08 24.26
CA GLU A 508 3.84 27.75 25.04
C GLU A 508 3.32 28.11 26.43
N VAL A 509 4.18 27.89 27.43
CA VAL A 509 3.88 28.13 28.84
C VAL A 509 4.70 29.31 29.32
N THR A 510 4.06 30.26 29.98
CA THR A 510 4.77 31.41 30.55
C THR A 510 5.79 30.95 31.59
N ALA A 511 6.78 31.81 31.88
CA ALA A 511 7.48 31.69 33.16
C ALA A 511 6.46 31.73 34.33
N ALA A 512 6.85 31.20 35.49
CA ALA A 512 6.02 31.25 36.68
C ALA A 512 5.67 32.70 37.03
N ILE A 513 4.38 32.99 37.20
CA ILE A 513 3.82 34.30 37.53
C ILE A 513 3.46 34.27 39.02
N ASP A 514 3.98 35.22 39.79
CA ASP A 514 3.67 35.34 41.21
C ASP A 514 2.19 35.68 41.44
N HIS A 515 1.58 35.14 42.51
CA HIS A 515 0.19 35.44 42.87
C HIS A 515 -0.08 36.95 43.05
N ASN A 516 0.94 37.75 43.39
CA ASN A 516 0.86 39.19 43.57
C ASN A 516 1.51 39.98 42.42
N ALA A 517 1.71 39.35 41.27
CA ALA A 517 2.29 39.98 40.09
C ALA A 517 1.50 41.24 39.67
N ALA A 518 2.20 42.30 39.29
CA ALA A 518 1.58 43.47 38.70
C ALA A 518 1.17 43.17 37.25
N ALA A 519 0.22 43.94 36.71
CA ALA A 519 -0.25 43.74 35.34
C ALA A 519 0.90 43.80 34.30
N ALA A 520 1.93 44.60 34.56
CA ALA A 520 3.12 44.69 33.70
C ALA A 520 3.97 43.40 33.70
N ASP A 521 4.01 42.66 34.82
CA ASP A 521 4.73 41.41 34.92
C ASP A 521 3.99 40.30 34.15
N ILE A 522 2.65 40.27 34.25
CA ILE A 522 1.81 39.36 33.45
C ILE A 522 1.95 39.66 31.95
N LYS A 523 1.87 40.94 31.57
CA LYS A 523 2.11 41.38 30.19
C LYS A 523 3.47 40.88 29.71
N SER A 524 4.54 41.12 30.48
CA SER A 524 5.89 40.68 30.12
C SER A 524 6.00 39.15 30.02
N ALA A 525 5.32 38.40 30.88
CA ALA A 525 5.32 36.94 30.85
C ALA A 525 4.60 36.37 29.61
N LEU A 526 3.48 36.98 29.20
CA LEU A 526 2.73 36.60 28.00
C LEU A 526 3.48 36.98 26.72
N GLU A 527 4.03 38.19 26.65
CA GLU A 527 4.80 38.65 25.47
C GLU A 527 6.19 38.01 25.35
N ALA A 528 6.62 37.28 26.37
CA ALA A 528 7.78 36.39 26.28
C ALA A 528 7.46 35.08 25.56
N LEU A 529 6.17 34.72 25.38
CA LEU A 529 5.77 33.59 24.55
C LEU A 529 5.95 33.96 23.08
N ARG A 530 6.49 33.04 22.29
CA ARG A 530 6.68 33.23 20.84
C ARG A 530 5.37 33.29 20.07
N THR A 531 4.25 32.97 20.71
CA THR A 531 2.92 32.89 20.10
C THR A 531 2.06 34.12 20.37
N ILE A 532 2.57 35.09 21.13
CA ILE A 532 1.90 36.33 21.53
C ILE A 532 2.79 37.52 21.20
N GLY A 533 2.25 38.50 20.49
CA GLY A 533 2.89 39.77 20.19
C GLY A 533 2.69 40.79 21.31
N THR A 534 1.65 41.60 21.22
CA THR A 534 1.31 42.62 22.21
C THR A 534 -0.04 42.35 22.87
N VAL A 535 -0.07 42.43 24.19
CA VAL A 535 -1.29 42.34 25.00
C VAL A 535 -1.46 43.55 25.91
N SER A 536 -2.72 43.84 26.26
CA SER A 536 -3.06 44.72 27.37
C SER A 536 -3.57 43.88 28.54
N VAL A 537 -3.10 44.16 29.75
CA VAL A 537 -3.54 43.49 30.98
C VAL A 537 -4.10 44.52 31.94
N THR A 538 -5.33 44.30 32.41
CA THR A 538 -6.00 45.16 33.40
C THR A 538 -6.69 44.35 34.48
N TYR A 539 -6.77 44.88 35.70
CA TYR A 539 -7.47 44.24 36.81
C TYR A 539 -8.77 44.98 37.11
N ASP A 540 -9.81 44.23 37.49
CA ASP A 540 -11.09 44.80 37.93
C ASP A 540 -10.98 45.54 39.27
N SER A 541 -10.04 45.12 40.11
CA SER A 541 -9.76 45.66 41.43
C SER A 541 -8.32 45.40 41.87
N GLY A 542 -7.78 46.28 42.72
CA GLY A 542 -6.42 46.13 43.27
C GLY A 542 -5.28 46.35 42.26
N THR A 543 -4.10 45.84 42.61
CA THR A 543 -2.85 45.95 41.81
C THR A 543 -2.10 44.62 41.70
N GLU A 544 -2.71 43.52 42.16
CA GLU A 544 -2.11 42.20 42.31
C GLU A 544 -2.95 41.16 41.55
N ALA A 545 -2.30 40.17 40.96
CA ALA A 545 -2.95 39.16 40.11
C ALA A 545 -4.03 38.32 40.82
N CYS A 546 -3.85 38.06 42.12
CA CYS A 546 -4.72 37.20 42.92
C CYS A 546 -5.03 37.86 44.27
N SER A 547 -6.23 37.61 44.82
CA SER A 547 -6.59 37.97 46.19
C SER A 547 -7.45 36.89 46.83
N SER A 548 -7.66 36.94 48.15
CA SER A 548 -8.58 35.99 48.81
C SER A 548 -10.05 36.12 48.37
N GLY A 549 -10.42 37.26 47.77
CA GLY A 549 -11.76 37.52 47.24
C GLY A 549 -11.91 37.20 45.74
N GLY A 550 -10.83 36.81 45.06
CA GLY A 550 -10.75 36.75 43.61
C GLY A 550 -10.41 38.12 43.00
N VAL A 551 -9.52 38.14 42.01
CA VAL A 551 -9.26 39.29 41.15
C VAL A 551 -9.53 38.87 39.71
N ALA A 552 -10.30 39.66 38.96
CA ALA A 552 -10.54 39.42 37.55
C ALA A 552 -9.51 40.19 36.70
N MET A 553 -8.69 39.44 35.99
CA MET A 553 -7.64 39.94 35.10
C MET A 553 -8.13 39.85 33.66
N THR A 554 -8.36 40.99 33.02
CA THR A 554 -8.70 41.06 31.60
C THR A 554 -7.42 41.16 30.78
N ILE A 555 -7.22 40.19 29.90
CA ILE A 555 -6.13 40.12 28.93
C ILE A 555 -6.72 40.35 27.55
N THR A 556 -6.35 41.45 26.90
CA THR A 556 -6.78 41.80 25.54
C THR A 556 -5.62 41.59 24.57
N PHE A 557 -5.84 40.79 23.52
CA PHE A 557 -4.86 40.54 22.48
C PHE A 557 -4.90 41.64 21.44
N LEU A 558 -3.81 42.41 21.33
CA LEU A 558 -3.75 43.57 20.43
C LEU A 558 -3.21 43.20 19.05
N THR A 559 -2.39 42.15 18.95
CA THR A 559 -1.75 41.75 17.68
C THR A 559 -2.36 40.51 17.05
N GLU A 560 -2.86 39.58 17.85
CA GLU A 560 -3.55 38.37 17.43
C GLU A 560 -5.01 38.74 17.18
N LEU A 561 -5.39 38.77 15.90
CA LEU A 561 -6.71 39.22 15.46
C LEU A 561 -7.64 38.03 15.20
N GLY A 562 -8.95 38.28 15.23
CA GLY A 562 -10.00 37.25 15.18
C GLY A 562 -10.27 36.57 16.52
N ASP A 563 -11.08 35.52 16.47
CA ASP A 563 -11.44 34.66 17.61
C ASP A 563 -10.24 33.76 17.99
N LEU A 564 -9.79 33.82 19.25
CA LEU A 564 -8.60 33.11 19.74
C LEU A 564 -8.93 32.05 20.81
N PRO A 565 -8.12 30.98 20.95
CA PRO A 565 -8.34 29.97 21.98
C PRO A 565 -8.16 30.55 23.39
N GLU A 566 -8.86 29.98 24.35
CA GLU A 566 -8.74 30.35 25.76
C GLU A 566 -7.34 30.07 26.32
N LEU A 567 -6.82 31.02 27.10
CA LEU A 567 -5.64 30.82 27.95
C LEU A 567 -5.91 29.74 28.98
N VAL A 568 -5.01 28.77 29.13
CA VAL A 568 -5.18 27.71 30.12
C VAL A 568 -4.30 27.99 31.35
N PRO A 569 -4.88 28.43 32.47
CA PRO A 569 -4.13 28.63 33.71
C PRO A 569 -3.81 27.31 34.42
N ASP A 570 -2.56 27.11 34.84
CA ASP A 570 -2.18 26.10 35.81
C ASP A 570 -2.01 26.75 37.18
N SER A 571 -2.92 26.41 38.09
CA SER A 571 -2.99 26.93 39.46
C SER A 571 -2.43 25.96 40.51
N SER A 572 -1.82 24.84 40.09
CA SER A 572 -1.32 23.79 41.00
C SER A 572 -0.28 24.27 42.02
N SER A 573 0.42 25.37 41.71
CA SER A 573 1.44 25.98 42.57
C SER A 573 0.95 27.20 43.36
N LEU A 574 -0.33 27.54 43.27
CA LEU A 574 -0.95 28.58 44.10
C LEU A 574 -1.23 28.05 45.51
N THR A 575 -1.16 28.95 46.49
CA THR A 575 -1.36 28.61 47.90
C THR A 575 -2.23 29.63 48.63
N GLY A 576 -2.84 29.18 49.73
CA GLY A 576 -3.70 30.00 50.58
C GLY A 576 -5.16 30.07 50.10
N GLY A 577 -6.10 29.84 51.03
CA GLY A 577 -7.53 29.80 50.72
C GLY A 577 -7.95 28.66 49.78
N SER A 578 -9.05 28.86 49.05
CA SER A 578 -9.47 28.02 47.91
C SER A 578 -8.71 28.47 46.66
N ALA A 579 -7.41 28.19 46.62
CA ALA A 579 -6.51 28.65 45.57
C ALA A 579 -6.96 28.18 44.18
N SER A 580 -7.18 29.09 43.23
CA SER A 580 -7.61 28.78 41.86
C SER A 580 -7.30 29.91 40.89
N ALA A 581 -7.03 29.57 39.64
CA ALA A 581 -7.06 30.50 38.51
C ALA A 581 -7.85 29.85 37.37
N THR A 582 -8.85 30.54 36.82
CA THR A 582 -9.74 30.01 35.77
C THR A 582 -10.15 31.11 34.80
N VAL A 583 -10.28 30.77 33.51
CA VAL A 583 -10.96 31.66 32.55
C VAL A 583 -12.45 31.71 32.89
N THR A 584 -13.01 32.92 32.92
CA THR A 584 -14.38 33.19 33.40
C THR A 584 -15.27 33.91 32.40
N SER A 585 -14.68 34.55 31.38
CA SER A 585 -15.40 35.17 30.26
C SER A 585 -14.45 35.39 29.11
N THR A 586 -14.97 35.35 27.89
CA THR A 586 -14.29 35.79 26.67
C THR A 586 -15.11 36.89 26.00
N THR A 587 -14.46 37.65 25.13
CA THR A 587 -15.09 38.53 24.15
C THR A 587 -14.40 38.23 22.83
N ASP A 588 -15.12 37.53 21.97
CA ASP A 588 -14.60 37.03 20.70
C ASP A 588 -14.12 38.20 19.82
N GLY A 589 -12.88 38.12 19.36
CA GLY A 589 -12.29 39.11 18.47
C GLY A 589 -12.95 39.09 17.09
N THR A 590 -13.34 40.27 16.60
CA THR A 590 -13.98 40.41 15.28
C THR A 590 -13.15 41.21 14.28
N ARG A 591 -11.98 41.73 14.69
CA ARG A 591 -11.01 42.35 13.77
C ARG A 591 -10.51 41.32 12.78
N GLU A 592 -10.47 41.69 11.52
CA GLU A 592 -10.04 40.82 10.45
C GLU A 592 -8.55 40.47 10.60
N ASN A 593 -8.17 39.27 10.18
CA ASN A 593 -6.78 38.85 10.13
C ASN A 593 -6.43 38.47 8.69
N ASP A 594 -6.60 39.45 7.80
CA ASP A 594 -6.62 39.21 6.36
C ASP A 594 -5.25 39.39 5.72
N GLU A 595 -4.98 38.60 4.68
CA GLU A 595 -3.73 38.67 3.92
C GLU A 595 -3.54 40.07 3.32
N CYS A 596 -2.40 40.69 3.64
CA CYS A 596 -2.11 42.07 3.29
C CYS A 596 -3.24 43.05 3.66
N SER A 597 -3.97 42.78 4.76
CA SER A 597 -5.07 43.60 5.26
C SER A 597 -6.13 43.92 4.19
N ASN A 598 -6.30 43.07 3.16
CA ASN A 598 -7.09 43.34 1.95
C ASN A 598 -6.67 44.56 1.10
N HIS A 599 -5.55 45.21 1.43
CA HIS A 599 -5.06 46.41 0.75
C HIS A 599 -3.69 46.22 0.11
N GLY A 600 -3.33 44.98 -0.24
CA GLY A 600 -2.13 44.68 -1.00
C GLY A 600 -2.21 43.37 -1.76
N LEU A 601 -1.26 43.17 -2.67
CA LEU A 601 -1.06 41.90 -3.37
C LEU A 601 0.10 41.14 -2.75
N CYS A 602 -0.16 39.90 -2.36
CA CYS A 602 0.84 38.99 -1.83
C CYS A 602 1.72 38.38 -2.95
N ASP A 603 3.03 38.61 -2.92
CA ASP A 603 3.99 37.87 -3.73
C ASP A 603 4.33 36.53 -3.06
N ARG A 604 3.88 35.42 -3.66
CA ARG A 604 4.06 34.07 -3.10
C ARG A 604 5.50 33.55 -3.11
N ALA A 605 6.40 34.16 -3.86
CA ALA A 605 7.80 33.75 -3.89
C ALA A 605 8.62 34.39 -2.76
N THR A 606 8.27 35.64 -2.41
CA THR A 606 8.98 36.43 -1.39
C THR A 606 8.21 36.52 -0.08
N GLY A 607 6.90 36.33 -0.10
CA GLY A 607 5.97 36.57 1.00
C GLY A 607 5.66 38.06 1.22
N ALA A 608 6.15 38.98 0.37
CA ALA A 608 5.95 40.41 0.58
C ALA A 608 4.58 40.89 0.09
N CYS A 609 3.94 41.77 0.85
CA CYS A 609 2.76 42.52 0.38
C CYS A 609 3.19 43.75 -0.41
N SER A 610 2.63 43.90 -1.60
CA SER A 610 2.68 45.14 -2.38
C SER A 610 1.41 45.94 -2.12
N CYS A 611 1.50 46.98 -1.28
CA CYS A 611 0.33 47.77 -0.88
C CYS A 611 -0.27 48.57 -2.04
N PHE A 612 -1.60 48.66 -2.05
CA PHE A 612 -2.34 49.55 -2.95
C PHE A 612 -2.11 51.02 -2.58
N ALA A 613 -2.38 51.91 -3.53
CA ALA A 613 -2.21 53.34 -3.33
C ALA A 613 -3.06 53.84 -2.13
N GLY A 614 -2.44 54.61 -1.24
CA GLY A 614 -3.08 55.13 -0.03
C GLY A 614 -2.95 54.22 1.20
N TYR A 615 -2.28 53.08 1.07
CA TYR A 615 -2.04 52.14 2.17
C TYR A 615 -0.56 51.86 2.34
N VAL A 616 -0.15 51.73 3.60
CA VAL A 616 1.22 51.43 4.03
C VAL A 616 1.20 50.35 5.09
N SER A 617 2.38 49.79 5.34
CA SER A 617 2.63 48.87 6.44
C SER A 617 2.17 49.44 7.79
N SER A 618 1.59 48.59 8.65
CA SER A 618 1.03 49.00 9.93
C SER A 618 1.90 48.63 11.15
N ASP A 619 1.53 49.16 12.32
CA ASP A 619 2.02 48.75 13.64
C ASP A 619 1.13 47.65 14.29
N GLY A 620 0.09 47.20 13.58
CA GLY A 620 -0.93 46.28 14.07
C GLY A 620 -2.09 46.93 14.82
N SER A 621 -2.04 48.24 15.04
CA SER A 621 -3.10 49.05 15.66
C SER A 621 -3.71 50.08 14.70
N GLY A 622 -3.48 49.90 13.39
CA GLY A 622 -4.00 50.77 12.34
C GLY A 622 -3.17 52.04 12.09
N ASN A 623 -2.03 52.23 12.77
CA ASN A 623 -1.08 53.30 12.45
C ASN A 623 0.04 52.76 11.57
N ALA A 624 0.78 53.66 10.90
CA ALA A 624 1.93 53.27 10.10
C ALA A 624 3.02 52.61 10.98
N GLY A 625 3.57 51.49 10.51
CA GLY A 625 4.63 50.72 11.18
C GLY A 625 5.34 49.80 10.20
N ASP A 626 6.03 48.77 10.69
CA ASP A 626 6.96 47.94 9.90
C ASP A 626 6.44 46.50 9.60
N ARG A 627 5.15 46.21 9.81
CA ARG A 627 4.50 44.90 9.53
C ARG A 627 4.52 44.39 8.10
N GLY A 628 4.74 45.26 7.12
CA GLY A 628 4.58 44.94 5.71
C GLY A 628 3.19 44.38 5.37
N ASP A 629 2.15 44.69 6.15
CA ASP A 629 0.80 44.11 6.05
C ASP A 629 -0.20 44.99 5.31
N CYS A 630 0.17 46.21 4.93
CA CYS A 630 -0.74 47.18 4.30
C CYS A 630 -1.95 47.59 5.18
N GLY A 631 -1.85 47.38 6.49
CA GLY A 631 -2.94 47.62 7.44
C GLY A 631 -3.10 49.06 7.93
N ALA A 632 -2.37 50.02 7.36
CA ALA A 632 -2.44 51.43 7.77
C ALA A 632 -2.70 52.36 6.59
N ARG A 633 -3.43 53.46 6.84
CA ARG A 633 -3.66 54.51 5.83
C ARG A 633 -2.44 55.41 5.73
N ASP A 634 -2.04 55.72 4.50
CA ASP A 634 -0.98 56.70 4.25
C ASP A 634 -1.47 58.11 4.59
N ALA A 635 -0.90 58.69 5.65
CA ALA A 635 -1.23 60.04 6.12
C ALA A 635 -0.90 61.14 5.08
N LEU A 636 -0.09 60.85 4.06
CA LEU A 636 0.31 61.79 3.01
C LEU A 636 -0.55 61.67 1.74
N TRP A 637 -1.45 60.70 1.68
CA TRP A 637 -2.29 60.47 0.50
C TRP A 637 -3.60 61.27 0.59
N THR A 638 -3.71 62.36 -0.18
CA THR A 638 -4.88 63.26 -0.15
C THR A 638 -5.98 62.94 -1.16
N GLY A 639 -5.88 61.81 -1.89
CA GLY A 639 -6.85 61.36 -2.90
C GLY A 639 -6.95 62.25 -4.15
N SER A 640 -6.97 61.64 -5.33
CA SER A 640 -7.34 62.27 -6.61
C SER A 640 -8.24 61.35 -7.41
#